data_AF-A0A959JSL8-F1
#
_entry.id   AF-A0A959JSL8-F1
#
_cell.length_a   1.000
_cell.length_b   1.000
_cell.length_c   1.000
_cell.angle_alpha   90.00
_cell.angle_beta   90.00
_cell.angle_gamma   90.00
#
_symmetry.space_group_name_H-M   'P 1'
#
loop_
_entity.id
_entity.type
_entity.pdbx_description
1 polymer ?
#
loop_
_entity_poly.entity_id
_entity_poly.type
_entity_poly.pdbx_seq_one_letter_code
_entity_poly.pdbx_strand_id
1 'polypeptide(L)'
;TLETANERAFLIERQNVTKKKIESGFDDSLEFPESSAEMKTIRYTAENVHDFAWFADKRFHVIKEELRLSTGKWVDAWAFFTNEEADLWTKGAFFVGRALQFYSDNVGEYPWPQATAVQSALSAGAGMEYPMITVIGKSGNAQSLDRVITHEVGHNWFYGILASNERDHPWMDEGMNSYYENRYMETYYEDPSEIEMPAFIKHTSPMGPIDLAMLFQQRRHRDQAPETHSADFRNINYGLDVYMKTARSMMILEEYLGLEPFDNLMKGYYDRWKFQHPYPEDFNALFTNTYKPTAWFYNDLIATNKTTDYKLEEYEKNEGGFLLELENEGETTIPVQIQAIKDGKVVKSEWHDGFEGEKEIQFAIGDTIDMIALDYNFKSFDVNRKNDQLKVNKPMPAFEPIDARFGVGLENPRVSRFNWLPALGWNNYDKFMLGLALYATPAPTHRFEYTLVPLFGFGSKQAVGLANLKYQHFFRTGPFEKFTLQLDAKRFSSNYSETYEENDYYAKLAPKVTLSFRSNSPTSFISQEVSFRSVNIFQDKVAGIDAGQGLFERNQSSYSVQELQYRLGNSNILSPSLLKANLQLGAEFTKVTLNWQQSFRYNKKGKKFQYHLFAGWMNDNTTRFDGPFAAFQLNGIPSGTFQRDYLYDEIHLGRSETDGFLAHQIFNQDAALKTIAVLPGSREWMIGAGVRSGIPNPLPIEPYFDFALIPMDNIDGNTEVKLYYSGGLAVSIIPNILEVYFPILESDNITGSASYINRPGFFQRISFQMNLKELNPGNVVEGVPGL
;
A
#
# COMPACT_ATOMS: atom_id res chain seq x y z
N THR A 1 13.32 -20.54 -37.92
CA THR A 1 12.79 -21.87 -38.28
C THR A 1 13.85 -22.94 -38.13
N LEU A 2 13.41 -24.18 -37.97
CA LEU A 2 14.29 -25.36 -38.03
C LEU A 2 14.81 -25.55 -39.45
N GLU A 3 16.09 -25.86 -39.59
CA GLU A 3 16.75 -25.90 -40.90
C GLU A 3 16.54 -27.22 -41.63
N THR A 4 16.47 -28.33 -40.91
CA THR A 4 16.48 -29.68 -41.51
C THR A 4 15.19 -30.47 -41.26
N ALA A 5 14.90 -31.43 -42.16
CA ALA A 5 13.78 -32.35 -42.00
C ALA A 5 13.92 -33.25 -40.76
N ASN A 6 15.16 -33.62 -40.40
CA ASN A 6 15.45 -34.44 -39.22
C ASN A 6 15.18 -33.70 -37.90
N GLU A 7 15.40 -32.38 -37.86
CA GLU A 7 15.08 -31.56 -36.68
C GLU A 7 13.58 -31.37 -36.51
N ARG A 8 12.85 -31.14 -37.61
CA ARG A 8 11.37 -31.11 -37.62
C ARG A 8 10.78 -32.45 -37.15
N ALA A 9 11.28 -33.56 -37.70
CA ALA A 9 10.83 -34.90 -37.32
C ALA A 9 11.01 -35.17 -35.82
N PHE A 10 12.12 -34.71 -35.24
CA PHE A 10 12.37 -34.86 -33.80
C PHE A 10 11.32 -34.14 -32.93
N LEU A 11 10.96 -32.90 -33.24
CA LEU A 11 9.94 -32.18 -32.45
C LEU A 11 8.54 -32.75 -32.65
N ILE A 12 8.22 -33.25 -33.85
CA ILE A 12 6.96 -33.98 -34.10
C ILE A 12 6.92 -35.28 -33.29
N GLU A 13 8.04 -36.01 -33.21
CA GLU A 13 8.14 -37.20 -32.36
C GLU A 13 7.92 -36.85 -30.88
N ARG A 14 8.54 -35.77 -30.38
CA ARG A 14 8.31 -35.25 -29.02
C ARG A 14 6.84 -34.89 -28.80
N GLN A 15 6.18 -34.25 -29.76
CA GLN A 15 4.75 -33.97 -29.69
C GLN A 15 3.91 -35.24 -29.55
N ASN A 16 4.22 -36.29 -30.32
CA ASN A 16 3.49 -37.55 -30.22
C ASN A 16 3.68 -38.23 -28.86
N VAL A 17 4.87 -38.11 -28.26
CA VAL A 17 5.12 -38.55 -26.88
C VAL A 17 4.28 -37.75 -25.89
N THR A 18 4.26 -36.43 -26.02
CA THR A 18 3.45 -35.55 -25.16
C THR A 18 1.96 -35.83 -25.28
N LYS A 19 1.41 -36.05 -26.48
CA LYS A 19 0.00 -36.41 -26.68
C LYS A 19 -0.39 -37.69 -25.92
N LYS A 20 0.46 -38.73 -25.98
CA LYS A 20 0.26 -39.94 -25.18
C LYS A 20 0.33 -39.67 -23.68
N LYS A 21 1.24 -38.78 -23.24
CA LYS A 21 1.36 -38.40 -21.83
C LYS A 21 0.11 -37.66 -21.33
N ILE A 22 -0.47 -36.78 -22.14
CA ILE A 22 -1.74 -36.09 -21.84
C ILE A 22 -2.87 -37.11 -21.60
N GLU A 23 -2.98 -38.15 -22.43
CA GLU A 23 -3.99 -39.21 -22.25
C GLU A 23 -3.76 -40.04 -20.97
N SER A 24 -2.50 -40.25 -20.58
CA SER A 24 -2.14 -41.02 -19.39
C SER A 24 -2.10 -40.22 -18.08
N GLY A 25 -2.14 -38.89 -18.17
CA GLY A 25 -1.90 -37.96 -17.06
C GLY A 25 -0.42 -37.65 -16.80
N PHE A 26 -0.18 -36.52 -16.14
CA PHE A 26 1.13 -36.10 -15.67
C PHE A 26 1.34 -36.51 -14.21
N ASP A 27 2.60 -36.75 -13.85
CA ASP A 27 3.00 -36.98 -12.46
C ASP A 27 3.62 -35.69 -11.88
N ASP A 28 3.73 -35.61 -10.55
CA ASP A 28 4.25 -34.41 -9.88
C ASP A 28 5.79 -34.33 -9.87
N SER A 29 6.49 -35.24 -10.56
CA SER A 29 7.95 -35.25 -10.53
C SER A 29 8.53 -34.08 -11.33
N LEU A 30 9.42 -33.32 -10.69
CA LEU A 30 10.23 -32.28 -11.32
C LEU A 30 11.71 -32.69 -11.41
N GLU A 31 12.03 -33.96 -11.15
CA GLU A 31 13.41 -34.45 -11.21
C GLU A 31 13.96 -34.39 -12.64
N PHE A 32 15.24 -34.03 -12.76
CA PHE A 32 15.91 -34.00 -14.06
C PHE A 32 16.30 -35.42 -14.49
N PRO A 33 15.91 -35.87 -15.69
CA PRO A 33 16.34 -37.16 -16.19
C PRO A 33 17.84 -37.15 -16.55
N GLU A 34 18.45 -38.34 -16.53
CA GLU A 34 19.84 -38.53 -16.94
C GLU A 34 20.07 -38.04 -18.39
N SER A 35 21.24 -37.46 -18.67
CA SER A 35 21.57 -37.04 -20.05
C SER A 35 21.84 -38.25 -20.94
N SER A 36 21.45 -38.16 -22.21
CA SER A 36 21.99 -39.06 -23.23
C SER A 36 23.50 -38.86 -23.37
N ALA A 37 24.24 -39.95 -23.61
CA ALA A 37 25.65 -39.89 -23.99
C ALA A 37 25.84 -39.43 -25.45
N GLU A 38 24.79 -39.50 -26.28
CA GLU A 38 24.80 -39.04 -27.66
C GLU A 38 24.35 -37.57 -27.75
N MET A 39 25.18 -36.73 -28.37
CA MET A 39 24.87 -35.31 -28.60
C MET A 39 24.03 -35.13 -29.87
N LYS A 40 23.01 -34.27 -29.78
CA LYS A 40 22.22 -33.82 -30.93
C LYS A 40 22.44 -32.33 -31.16
N THR A 41 22.65 -31.94 -32.41
CA THR A 41 22.70 -30.53 -32.82
C THR A 41 21.38 -30.16 -33.49
N ILE A 42 20.79 -29.04 -33.09
CA ILE A 42 19.61 -28.43 -33.72
C ILE A 42 20.02 -27.02 -34.17
N ARG A 43 19.79 -26.69 -35.44
CA ARG A 43 20.08 -25.38 -36.02
C ARG A 43 18.80 -24.59 -36.24
N TYR A 44 18.88 -23.31 -35.88
CA TYR A 44 17.79 -22.34 -36.01
C TYR A 44 18.30 -21.13 -36.78
N THR A 45 17.53 -20.71 -37.80
CA THR A 45 17.73 -19.43 -38.49
C THR A 45 16.56 -18.50 -38.19
N ALA A 46 16.85 -17.23 -37.87
CA ALA A 46 15.86 -16.18 -37.66
C ALA A 46 16.27 -14.95 -38.48
N GLU A 47 15.30 -14.33 -39.18
CA GLU A 47 15.51 -13.13 -39.99
C GLU A 47 14.64 -11.98 -39.47
N ASN A 48 15.15 -10.75 -39.58
CA ASN A 48 14.50 -9.53 -39.10
C ASN A 48 14.13 -9.59 -37.62
N VAL A 49 15.03 -10.10 -36.78
CA VAL A 49 14.91 -10.10 -35.32
C VAL A 49 16.03 -9.24 -34.73
N HIS A 50 15.75 -8.49 -33.67
CA HIS A 50 16.73 -7.63 -33.00
C HIS A 50 17.21 -8.19 -31.65
N ASP A 51 16.49 -9.17 -31.09
CA ASP A 51 16.90 -9.94 -29.91
C ASP A 51 16.80 -11.46 -30.15
N PHE A 52 17.49 -12.24 -29.31
CA PHE A 52 17.57 -13.69 -29.41
C PHE A 52 17.54 -14.36 -28.03
N ALA A 53 16.68 -15.38 -27.91
CA ALA A 53 16.67 -16.29 -26.77
C ALA A 53 16.61 -17.76 -27.20
N TRP A 54 17.07 -18.64 -26.32
CA TRP A 54 16.95 -20.08 -26.46
C TRP A 54 16.72 -20.75 -25.11
N PHE A 55 15.97 -21.85 -25.13
CA PHE A 55 15.65 -22.62 -23.95
C PHE A 55 15.95 -24.09 -24.19
N ALA A 56 16.46 -24.76 -23.16
CA ALA A 56 16.72 -26.19 -23.20
C ALA A 56 16.41 -26.84 -21.85
N ASP A 57 15.47 -27.77 -21.86
CA ASP A 57 15.16 -28.61 -20.71
C ASP A 57 14.82 -30.01 -21.21
N LYS A 58 15.38 -31.03 -20.55
CA LYS A 58 15.13 -32.45 -20.90
C LYS A 58 13.72 -32.89 -20.53
N ARG A 59 13.06 -32.15 -19.64
CA ARG A 59 11.71 -32.42 -19.13
C ARG A 59 10.63 -31.84 -20.04
N PHE A 60 10.99 -31.06 -21.07
CA PHE A 60 9.98 -30.43 -21.92
C PHE A 60 9.08 -31.44 -22.62
N HIS A 61 7.80 -31.30 -22.33
CA HIS A 61 6.68 -31.67 -23.17
C HIS A 61 6.53 -30.66 -24.29
N VAL A 62 6.15 -31.11 -25.47
CA VAL A 62 6.04 -30.27 -26.67
C VAL A 62 4.66 -30.45 -27.27
N ILE A 63 3.96 -29.37 -27.55
CA ILE A 63 2.72 -29.38 -28.34
C ILE A 63 2.81 -28.35 -29.47
N LYS A 64 2.10 -28.65 -30.56
CA LYS A 64 2.06 -27.86 -31.79
C LYS A 64 0.62 -27.71 -32.27
N GLU A 65 0.25 -26.52 -32.67
CA GLU A 65 -0.92 -26.21 -33.50
C GLU A 65 -0.46 -25.56 -34.81
N GLU A 66 -1.18 -25.82 -35.90
CA GLU A 66 -0.99 -25.14 -37.18
C GLU A 66 -2.20 -24.24 -37.41
N LEU A 67 -1.97 -22.95 -37.63
CA LEU A 67 -3.05 -22.01 -37.93
C LEU A 67 -2.81 -21.30 -39.26
N ARG A 68 -3.92 -20.90 -39.89
CA ARG A 68 -3.92 -20.10 -41.10
C ARG A 68 -4.50 -18.73 -40.78
N LEU A 69 -3.67 -17.71 -40.86
CA LEU A 69 -4.05 -16.31 -40.65
C LEU A 69 -5.12 -15.88 -41.66
N SER A 70 -5.83 -14.77 -41.37
CA SER A 70 -6.86 -14.22 -42.26
C SER A 70 -6.34 -13.83 -43.65
N THR A 71 -5.04 -13.53 -43.74
CA THR A 71 -4.32 -13.27 -45.00
C THR A 71 -4.05 -14.54 -45.83
N GLY A 72 -4.28 -15.72 -45.25
CA GLY A 72 -4.06 -17.02 -45.86
C GLY A 72 -2.70 -17.65 -45.55
N LYS A 73 -1.81 -16.96 -44.81
CA LYS A 73 -0.49 -17.43 -44.41
C LYS A 73 -0.57 -18.50 -43.31
N TRP A 74 0.26 -19.53 -43.41
CA TRP A 74 0.40 -20.56 -42.38
C TRP A 74 1.46 -20.18 -41.35
N VAL A 75 1.15 -20.38 -40.06
CA VAL A 75 2.05 -20.15 -38.93
C VAL A 75 1.96 -21.33 -37.97
N ASP A 76 3.11 -21.78 -37.47
CA ASP A 76 3.20 -22.82 -36.45
C ASP A 76 3.18 -22.20 -35.04
N ALA A 77 2.24 -22.63 -34.19
CA ALA A 77 2.19 -22.25 -32.78
C ALA A 77 2.71 -23.41 -31.92
N TRP A 78 3.72 -23.15 -31.11
CA TRP A 78 4.35 -24.16 -30.26
C TRP A 78 4.22 -23.81 -28.77
N ALA A 79 4.11 -24.84 -27.92
CA ALA A 79 4.30 -24.68 -26.49
C ALA A 79 5.20 -25.77 -25.91
N PHE A 80 6.13 -25.36 -25.05
CA PHE A 80 7.11 -26.20 -24.38
C PHE A 80 6.92 -26.06 -22.88
N PHE A 81 6.66 -27.14 -22.15
CA PHE A 81 6.31 -27.06 -20.74
C PHE A 81 6.79 -28.29 -19.96
N THR A 82 6.83 -28.20 -18.64
CA THR A 82 7.25 -29.30 -17.77
C THR A 82 6.05 -29.95 -17.10
N ASN A 83 6.27 -30.85 -16.14
CA ASN A 83 5.17 -31.37 -15.30
C ASN A 83 4.55 -30.29 -14.39
N GLU A 84 5.24 -29.16 -14.20
CA GLU A 84 4.71 -28.03 -13.43
C GLU A 84 3.51 -27.42 -14.17
N GLU A 85 2.32 -27.35 -13.54
CA GLU A 85 1.09 -26.84 -14.16
C GLU A 85 0.73 -27.48 -15.53
N ALA A 86 1.20 -28.71 -15.79
CA ALA A 86 1.12 -29.35 -17.10
C ALA A 86 -0.31 -29.42 -17.69
N ASP A 87 -1.30 -29.64 -16.82
CA ASP A 87 -2.72 -29.70 -17.21
C ASP A 87 -3.24 -28.38 -17.80
N LEU A 88 -2.68 -27.23 -17.37
CA LEU A 88 -3.00 -25.93 -17.97
C LEU A 88 -2.34 -25.81 -19.34
N TRP A 89 -1.07 -26.22 -19.42
CA TRP A 89 -0.23 -26.09 -20.61
C TRP A 89 -0.58 -27.02 -21.76
N THR A 90 -1.44 -28.02 -21.57
CA THR A 90 -1.95 -28.84 -22.69
C THR A 90 -2.69 -28.02 -23.74
N LYS A 91 -3.15 -26.81 -23.38
CA LYS A 91 -3.76 -25.82 -24.29
C LYS A 91 -2.79 -24.71 -24.73
N GLY A 92 -1.53 -24.73 -24.32
CA GLY A 92 -0.57 -23.65 -24.56
C GLY A 92 -0.41 -23.29 -26.04
N ALA A 93 -0.26 -24.28 -26.93
CA ALA A 93 -0.13 -24.01 -28.37
C ALA A 93 -1.42 -23.44 -28.98
N PHE A 94 -2.59 -23.82 -28.46
CA PHE A 94 -3.86 -23.22 -28.85
C PHE A 94 -3.93 -21.75 -28.43
N PHE A 95 -3.50 -21.41 -27.21
CA PHE A 95 -3.43 -20.02 -26.73
C PHE A 95 -2.48 -19.18 -27.57
N VAL A 96 -1.28 -19.68 -27.87
CA VAL A 96 -0.33 -19.01 -28.80
C VAL A 96 -0.97 -18.78 -30.17
N GLY A 97 -1.61 -19.80 -30.75
CA GLY A 97 -2.27 -19.67 -32.05
C GLY A 97 -3.41 -18.65 -32.05
N ARG A 98 -4.23 -18.64 -31.00
CA ARG A 98 -5.33 -17.69 -30.87
C ARG A 98 -4.83 -16.26 -30.72
N ALA A 99 -3.79 -16.03 -29.92
CA ALA A 99 -3.14 -14.72 -29.80
C ALA A 99 -2.55 -14.26 -31.15
N LEU A 100 -1.84 -15.14 -31.87
CA LEU A 100 -1.29 -14.83 -33.20
C LEU A 100 -2.37 -14.39 -34.21
N GLN A 101 -3.51 -15.08 -34.22
CA GLN A 101 -4.65 -14.73 -35.06
C GLN A 101 -5.22 -13.37 -34.67
N PHE A 102 -5.48 -13.17 -33.37
CA PHE A 102 -6.07 -11.92 -32.86
C PHE A 102 -5.21 -10.69 -33.19
N TYR A 103 -3.92 -10.73 -32.90
CA TYR A 103 -3.02 -9.61 -33.20
C TYR A 103 -2.84 -9.41 -34.71
N SER A 104 -2.85 -10.49 -35.51
CA SER A 104 -2.81 -10.39 -36.97
C SER A 104 -4.03 -9.67 -37.55
N ASP A 105 -5.21 -9.87 -36.95
CA ASP A 105 -6.47 -9.26 -37.40
C ASP A 105 -6.65 -7.81 -36.93
N ASN A 106 -6.14 -7.48 -35.74
CA ASN A 106 -6.36 -6.19 -35.08
C ASN A 106 -5.20 -5.20 -35.25
N VAL A 107 -3.95 -5.67 -35.39
CA VAL A 107 -2.75 -4.82 -35.54
C VAL A 107 -2.14 -4.94 -36.93
N GLY A 108 -1.85 -6.16 -37.38
CA GLY A 108 -1.33 -6.42 -38.73
C GLY A 108 -0.65 -7.78 -38.87
N GLU A 109 -0.47 -8.28 -40.09
CA GLU A 109 -0.08 -9.70 -40.30
C GLU A 109 1.25 -10.09 -39.64
N TYR A 110 1.26 -11.16 -38.84
CA TYR A 110 2.47 -11.77 -38.26
C TYR A 110 3.47 -12.21 -39.35
N PRO A 111 4.71 -11.68 -39.38
CA PRO A 111 5.64 -11.88 -40.49
C PRO A 111 6.47 -13.15 -40.39
N TRP A 112 6.59 -13.76 -39.21
CA TRP A 112 7.38 -14.96 -39.03
C TRP A 112 6.56 -16.25 -39.24
N PRO A 113 7.22 -17.39 -39.47
CA PRO A 113 6.54 -18.66 -39.74
C PRO A 113 6.15 -19.45 -38.49
N GLN A 114 6.60 -19.05 -37.29
CA GLN A 114 6.26 -19.72 -36.05
C GLN A 114 6.33 -18.77 -34.85
N ALA A 115 5.62 -19.10 -33.78
CA ALA A 115 5.82 -18.53 -32.44
C ALA A 115 5.78 -19.63 -31.38
N THR A 116 6.51 -19.45 -30.28
CA THR A 116 6.67 -20.46 -29.22
C THR A 116 6.49 -19.85 -27.84
N ALA A 117 5.68 -20.48 -26.99
CA ALA A 117 5.66 -20.21 -25.56
C ALA A 117 6.42 -21.30 -24.78
N VAL A 118 7.28 -20.91 -23.85
CA VAL A 118 8.12 -21.83 -23.07
C VAL A 118 7.87 -21.63 -21.59
N GLN A 119 7.52 -22.67 -20.85
CA GLN A 119 7.45 -22.62 -19.40
C GLN A 119 8.85 -22.66 -18.79
N SER A 120 9.18 -21.72 -17.89
CA SER A 120 10.43 -21.75 -17.13
C SER A 120 10.29 -21.07 -15.77
N ALA A 121 11.28 -21.30 -14.89
CA ALA A 121 11.39 -20.57 -13.64
C ALA A 121 11.86 -19.13 -13.93
N LEU A 122 10.96 -18.16 -13.80
CA LEU A 122 11.28 -16.75 -13.91
C LEU A 122 11.72 -16.14 -12.57
N SER A 123 12.64 -15.18 -12.66
CA SER A 123 13.18 -14.45 -11.50
C SER A 123 12.50 -13.09 -11.29
N ALA A 124 11.85 -12.56 -12.33
CA ALA A 124 11.12 -11.30 -12.37
C ALA A 124 10.00 -11.40 -13.43
N GLY A 125 8.87 -10.71 -13.21
CA GLY A 125 7.73 -10.74 -14.14
C GLY A 125 6.93 -12.05 -14.15
N ALA A 126 5.85 -12.06 -14.93
CA ALA A 126 5.05 -13.26 -15.22
C ALA A 126 5.50 -13.92 -16.53
N GLY A 127 6.07 -13.15 -17.46
CA GLY A 127 6.71 -13.62 -18.69
C GLY A 127 7.90 -12.74 -19.09
N MET A 128 8.50 -13.06 -20.23
CA MET A 128 9.49 -12.25 -20.94
C MET A 128 9.45 -12.58 -22.43
N GLU A 129 9.43 -11.53 -23.24
CA GLU A 129 9.22 -11.53 -24.66
C GLU A 129 10.55 -11.58 -25.42
N TYR A 130 10.63 -12.47 -26.40
CA TYR A 130 11.65 -12.40 -27.44
C TYR A 130 10.98 -12.64 -28.80
N PRO A 131 11.55 -12.14 -29.91
CA PRO A 131 11.01 -12.40 -31.23
C PRO A 131 10.79 -13.90 -31.49
N MET A 132 9.54 -14.29 -31.81
CA MET A 132 9.07 -15.67 -32.01
C MET A 132 9.12 -16.61 -30.79
N ILE A 133 9.63 -16.20 -29.63
CA ILE A 133 9.74 -17.07 -28.46
C ILE A 133 9.56 -16.30 -27.16
N THR A 134 8.59 -16.68 -26.34
CA THR A 134 8.40 -16.12 -25.01
C THR A 134 8.63 -17.18 -23.94
N VAL A 135 9.07 -16.74 -22.77
CA VAL A 135 9.12 -17.54 -21.55
C VAL A 135 8.04 -17.11 -20.57
N ILE A 136 7.34 -18.08 -19.99
CA ILE A 136 6.23 -17.89 -19.07
C ILE A 136 6.55 -18.57 -17.73
N GLY A 137 6.22 -17.87 -16.65
CA GLY A 137 6.30 -18.38 -15.29
C GLY A 137 5.07 -19.22 -14.88
N LYS A 138 4.75 -19.20 -13.59
CA LYS A 138 3.53 -19.84 -13.07
C LYS A 138 2.32 -18.94 -13.25
N SER A 139 1.20 -19.51 -13.67
CA SER A 139 -0.03 -18.76 -13.94
C SER A 139 -1.19 -19.11 -13.01
N GLY A 140 -1.16 -20.28 -12.35
CA GLY A 140 -2.16 -20.69 -11.37
C GLY A 140 -3.50 -21.20 -11.94
N ASN A 141 -4.01 -20.63 -13.04
CA ASN A 141 -5.21 -21.11 -13.73
C ASN A 141 -5.13 -20.90 -15.26
N ALA A 142 -6.06 -21.51 -16.01
CA ALA A 142 -6.04 -21.51 -17.48
C ALA A 142 -6.32 -20.13 -18.12
N GLN A 143 -7.14 -19.29 -17.49
CA GLN A 143 -7.41 -17.93 -17.97
C GLN A 143 -6.16 -17.06 -17.80
N SER A 144 -5.55 -17.08 -16.62
CA SER A 144 -4.29 -16.37 -16.35
C SER A 144 -3.15 -16.87 -17.24
N LEU A 145 -3.08 -18.17 -17.54
CA LEU A 145 -2.08 -18.70 -18.48
C LEU A 145 -2.29 -18.16 -19.90
N ASP A 146 -3.53 -18.14 -20.37
CA ASP A 146 -3.86 -17.61 -21.69
C ASP A 146 -3.61 -16.10 -21.77
N ARG A 147 -3.96 -15.34 -20.72
CA ARG A 147 -3.67 -13.91 -20.61
C ARG A 147 -2.18 -13.63 -20.74
N VAL A 148 -1.36 -14.28 -19.89
CA VAL A 148 0.10 -14.09 -19.92
C VAL A 148 0.67 -14.55 -21.27
N ILE A 149 0.28 -15.70 -21.82
CA ILE A 149 0.72 -16.09 -23.17
C ILE A 149 0.34 -15.04 -24.22
N THR A 150 -0.85 -14.44 -24.11
CA THR A 150 -1.33 -13.43 -25.06
C THR A 150 -0.55 -12.13 -24.95
N HIS A 151 -0.26 -11.65 -23.74
CA HIS A 151 0.60 -10.49 -23.51
C HIS A 151 1.96 -10.71 -24.17
N GLU A 152 2.59 -11.83 -23.85
CA GLU A 152 3.94 -12.12 -24.28
C GLU A 152 4.06 -12.42 -25.78
N VAL A 153 3.05 -13.07 -26.36
CA VAL A 153 2.95 -13.23 -27.82
C VAL A 153 2.67 -11.87 -28.47
N GLY A 154 1.87 -11.01 -27.86
CA GLY A 154 1.53 -9.67 -28.33
C GLY A 154 2.75 -8.76 -28.51
N HIS A 155 3.75 -8.90 -27.63
CA HIS A 155 5.04 -8.22 -27.78
C HIS A 155 5.78 -8.55 -29.08
N ASN A 156 5.42 -9.63 -29.80
CA ASN A 156 5.97 -9.82 -31.13
C ASN A 156 5.65 -8.63 -32.05
N TRP A 157 4.53 -7.91 -31.85
CA TRP A 157 4.19 -6.71 -32.61
C TRP A 157 4.93 -5.47 -32.11
N PHE A 158 4.73 -5.07 -30.86
CA PHE A 158 5.22 -3.78 -30.36
C PHE A 158 6.73 -3.77 -30.11
N TYR A 159 7.25 -4.78 -29.42
CA TYR A 159 8.68 -4.98 -29.26
C TYR A 159 9.32 -5.64 -30.49
N GLY A 160 8.89 -6.84 -30.88
CA GLY A 160 9.60 -7.67 -31.85
C GLY A 160 9.66 -7.09 -33.26
N ILE A 161 8.52 -6.68 -33.82
CA ILE A 161 8.39 -6.23 -35.21
C ILE A 161 8.57 -4.72 -35.32
N LEU A 162 7.95 -3.94 -34.45
CA LEU A 162 8.06 -2.49 -34.46
C LEU A 162 9.33 -2.01 -33.75
N ALA A 163 9.97 -2.82 -32.89
CA ALA A 163 11.20 -2.46 -32.19
C ALA A 163 11.12 -1.12 -31.47
N SER A 164 10.00 -0.89 -30.76
CA SER A 164 9.88 0.23 -29.84
C SER A 164 10.95 0.13 -28.74
N ASN A 165 11.45 1.28 -28.29
CA ASN A 165 12.44 1.33 -27.22
C ASN A 165 11.74 1.26 -25.86
N GLU A 166 11.57 0.03 -25.33
CA GLU A 166 10.95 -0.25 -24.03
C GLU A 166 11.62 0.48 -22.85
N ARG A 167 12.90 0.88 -22.99
CA ARG A 167 13.65 1.46 -21.88
C ARG A 167 13.36 2.94 -21.73
N ASP A 168 13.36 3.65 -22.86
CA ASP A 168 13.11 5.08 -22.93
C ASP A 168 11.60 5.39 -23.01
N HIS A 169 10.84 4.55 -23.72
CA HIS A 169 9.40 4.73 -23.99
C HIS A 169 8.59 3.47 -23.63
N PRO A 170 8.60 3.02 -22.36
CA PRO A 170 8.02 1.73 -21.96
C PRO A 170 6.54 1.57 -22.31
N TRP A 171 5.77 2.68 -22.35
CA TRP A 171 4.35 2.63 -22.68
C TRP A 171 4.08 2.20 -24.13
N MET A 172 5.02 2.43 -25.07
CA MET A 172 4.86 2.04 -26.48
C MET A 172 4.93 0.53 -26.66
N ASP A 173 5.57 -0.16 -25.71
CA ASP A 173 5.66 -1.61 -25.71
C ASP A 173 4.60 -2.18 -24.76
N GLU A 174 4.86 -2.08 -23.45
CA GLU A 174 4.03 -2.68 -22.42
C GLU A 174 2.61 -2.12 -22.37
N GLY A 175 2.46 -0.80 -22.52
CA GLY A 175 1.16 -0.14 -22.46
C GLY A 175 0.28 -0.38 -23.69
N MET A 176 0.86 -0.28 -24.89
CA MET A 176 0.16 -0.61 -26.14
C MET A 176 -0.18 -2.09 -26.21
N ASN A 177 0.72 -2.96 -25.76
CA ASN A 177 0.46 -4.39 -25.70
C ASN A 177 -0.66 -4.72 -24.71
N SER A 178 -0.63 -4.12 -23.51
CA SER A 178 -1.70 -4.25 -22.50
C SER A 178 -3.08 -3.84 -23.03
N TYR A 179 -3.13 -2.83 -23.90
CA TYR A 179 -4.37 -2.41 -24.54
C TYR A 179 -5.00 -3.54 -25.37
N TYR A 180 -4.21 -4.16 -26.25
CA TYR A 180 -4.67 -5.26 -27.09
C TYR A 180 -4.89 -6.56 -26.29
N GLU A 181 -4.09 -6.80 -25.24
CA GLU A 181 -4.33 -7.86 -24.27
C GLU A 181 -5.74 -7.71 -23.66
N ASN A 182 -6.10 -6.52 -23.19
CA ASN A 182 -7.43 -6.28 -22.62
C ASN A 182 -8.55 -6.52 -23.66
N ARG A 183 -8.41 -6.04 -24.90
CA ARG A 183 -9.38 -6.34 -25.99
C ARG A 183 -9.49 -7.84 -26.26
N TYR A 184 -8.38 -8.58 -26.21
CA TYR A 184 -8.37 -10.03 -26.36
C TYR A 184 -9.15 -10.71 -25.23
N MET A 185 -8.89 -10.31 -23.98
CA MET A 185 -9.57 -10.89 -22.82
C MET A 185 -11.08 -10.61 -22.86
N GLU A 186 -11.49 -9.41 -23.23
CA GLU A 186 -12.91 -9.04 -23.44
C GLU A 186 -13.57 -9.82 -24.58
N THR A 187 -12.80 -10.26 -25.58
CA THR A 187 -13.31 -11.04 -26.72
C THR A 187 -13.60 -12.49 -26.34
N TYR A 188 -12.78 -13.09 -25.47
CA TYR A 188 -12.81 -14.53 -25.20
C TYR A 188 -13.27 -14.93 -23.80
N TYR A 189 -13.44 -13.99 -22.87
CA TYR A 189 -13.84 -14.25 -21.49
C TYR A 189 -14.98 -13.33 -21.05
N GLU A 190 -15.97 -13.89 -20.35
CA GLU A 190 -17.09 -13.12 -19.80
C GLU A 190 -16.67 -12.22 -18.63
N ASP A 191 -15.72 -12.69 -17.81
CA ASP A 191 -15.12 -11.91 -16.72
C ASP A 191 -13.60 -11.83 -16.96
N PRO A 192 -13.10 -10.73 -17.56
CA PRO A 192 -11.67 -10.57 -17.85
C PRO A 192 -10.84 -10.19 -16.61
N SER A 193 -11.46 -9.90 -15.46
CA SER A 193 -10.76 -9.47 -14.26
C SER A 193 -10.20 -10.66 -13.47
N GLU A 194 -8.88 -10.73 -13.34
CA GLU A 194 -8.21 -11.79 -12.57
C GLU A 194 -7.86 -11.40 -11.13
N ILE A 195 -7.95 -10.11 -10.79
CA ILE A 195 -7.59 -9.62 -9.45
C ILE A 195 -8.75 -9.84 -8.48
N GLU A 196 -8.64 -10.89 -7.67
CA GLU A 196 -9.62 -11.15 -6.61
C GLU A 196 -9.40 -10.23 -5.40
N MET A 197 -10.46 -9.52 -5.03
CA MET A 197 -10.52 -8.87 -3.72
C MET A 197 -11.00 -9.86 -2.65
N PRO A 198 -10.46 -9.79 -1.41
CA PRO A 198 -10.97 -10.55 -0.28
C PRO A 198 -12.49 -10.40 -0.14
N ALA A 199 -13.18 -11.50 0.14
CA ALA A 199 -14.65 -11.55 0.15
C ALA A 199 -15.32 -10.49 1.05
N PHE A 200 -14.66 -10.07 2.13
CA PHE A 200 -15.19 -9.05 3.06
C PHE A 200 -15.14 -7.62 2.53
N ILE A 201 -14.28 -7.31 1.55
CA ILE A 201 -14.25 -6.02 0.83
C ILE A 201 -14.73 -6.11 -0.63
N LYS A 202 -14.86 -7.32 -1.16
CA LYS A 202 -15.48 -7.57 -2.48
C LYS A 202 -16.88 -6.96 -2.52
N HIS A 203 -17.20 -6.28 -3.62
CA HIS A 203 -18.47 -5.55 -3.81
C HIS A 203 -18.75 -4.38 -2.85
N THR A 204 -17.75 -3.92 -2.07
CA THR A 204 -17.93 -2.69 -1.29
C THR A 204 -17.83 -1.43 -2.15
N SER A 205 -17.06 -1.48 -3.23
CA SER A 205 -16.94 -0.42 -4.24
C SER A 205 -17.51 -0.89 -5.57
N PRO A 206 -18.09 0.01 -6.39
CA PRO A 206 -18.36 -0.28 -7.79
C PRO A 206 -17.11 -0.16 -8.68
N MET A 207 -15.98 0.32 -8.13
CA MET A 207 -14.69 0.44 -8.84
C MET A 207 -13.86 -0.83 -8.68
N GLY A 208 -13.08 -1.16 -9.72
CA GLY A 208 -12.14 -2.27 -9.67
C GLY A 208 -10.92 -1.97 -8.78
N PRO A 209 -10.16 -3.00 -8.36
CA PRO A 209 -8.97 -2.83 -7.53
C PRO A 209 -7.89 -1.98 -8.22
N ILE A 210 -7.74 -2.09 -9.55
CA ILE A 210 -6.80 -1.29 -10.34
C ILE A 210 -7.21 0.19 -10.32
N ASP A 211 -8.50 0.49 -10.55
CA ASP A 211 -8.99 1.87 -10.54
C ASP A 211 -8.80 2.54 -9.17
N LEU A 212 -9.02 1.78 -8.09
CA LEU A 212 -8.77 2.25 -6.72
C LEU A 212 -7.27 2.51 -6.48
N ALA A 213 -6.38 1.66 -6.99
CA ALA A 213 -4.93 1.82 -6.86
C ALA A 213 -4.42 3.03 -7.66
N MET A 214 -4.91 3.23 -8.89
CA MET A 214 -4.61 4.41 -9.69
C MET A 214 -5.07 5.69 -9.00
N LEU A 215 -6.33 5.72 -8.54
CA LEU A 215 -6.89 6.86 -7.81
C LEU A 215 -6.10 7.18 -6.53
N PHE A 216 -5.60 6.14 -5.84
CA PHE A 216 -4.73 6.30 -4.68
C PHE A 216 -3.44 7.03 -5.02
N GLN A 217 -2.78 6.65 -6.11
CA GLN A 217 -1.54 7.30 -6.55
C GLN A 217 -1.78 8.73 -7.04
N GLN A 218 -2.83 8.96 -7.83
CA GLN A 218 -3.17 10.26 -8.40
C GLN A 218 -3.51 11.30 -7.33
N ARG A 219 -4.36 10.96 -6.34
CA ARG A 219 -4.72 11.88 -5.23
C ARG A 219 -3.55 12.28 -4.35
N ARG A 220 -2.46 11.52 -4.40
CA ARG A 220 -1.21 11.77 -3.65
C ARG A 220 -0.15 12.46 -4.52
N HIS A 221 -0.45 12.73 -5.79
CA HIS A 221 0.50 13.19 -6.81
C HIS A 221 1.74 12.30 -6.89
N ARG A 222 1.50 10.98 -6.81
CA ARG A 222 2.53 9.94 -6.82
C ARG A 222 2.52 9.12 -8.09
N ASP A 223 1.51 9.25 -8.94
CA ASP A 223 1.52 8.68 -10.28
C ASP A 223 2.61 9.34 -11.13
N GLN A 224 3.10 8.60 -12.12
CA GLN A 224 4.16 9.01 -13.03
C GLN A 224 3.61 9.05 -14.46
N ALA A 225 4.26 9.85 -15.31
CA ALA A 225 3.91 9.89 -16.73
C ALA A 225 4.27 8.54 -17.38
N PRO A 226 3.39 7.92 -18.18
CA PRO A 226 3.74 6.70 -18.94
C PRO A 226 5.01 6.82 -19.78
N GLU A 227 5.33 8.02 -20.27
CA GLU A 227 6.54 8.38 -21.02
C GLU A 227 7.83 8.45 -20.16
N THR A 228 7.75 8.23 -18.85
CA THR A 228 8.93 8.25 -17.98
C THR A 228 9.89 7.12 -18.36
N HIS A 229 11.20 7.37 -18.31
CA HIS A 229 12.21 6.32 -18.52
C HIS A 229 12.04 5.18 -17.49
N SER A 230 12.09 3.93 -17.94
CA SER A 230 11.84 2.70 -17.15
C SER A 230 12.51 2.68 -15.76
N ALA A 231 13.79 3.10 -15.69
CA ALA A 231 14.58 3.11 -14.46
C ALA A 231 14.13 4.12 -13.38
N ASP A 232 13.29 5.09 -13.74
CA ASP A 232 12.84 6.16 -12.83
C ASP A 232 11.46 5.88 -12.21
N PHE A 233 10.82 4.78 -12.58
CA PHE A 233 9.54 4.38 -12.00
C PHE A 233 9.69 3.77 -10.61
N ARG A 234 8.75 4.10 -9.73
CA ARG A 234 8.43 3.24 -8.59
C ARG A 234 7.87 1.93 -9.10
N ASN A 235 8.21 0.81 -8.45
CA ASN A 235 7.74 -0.51 -8.86
C ASN A 235 6.22 -0.59 -9.10
N ILE A 236 5.41 -0.02 -8.19
CA ILE A 236 3.95 -0.01 -8.35
C ILE A 236 3.50 0.85 -9.55
N ASN A 237 4.18 1.97 -9.80
CA ASN A 237 3.86 2.88 -10.89
C ASN A 237 4.28 2.34 -12.24
N TYR A 238 5.32 1.51 -12.32
CA TYR A 238 5.63 0.80 -13.56
C TYR A 238 4.39 -0.03 -13.98
N GLY A 239 3.83 -0.84 -13.09
CA GLY A 239 2.60 -1.57 -13.38
C GLY A 239 1.37 -0.66 -13.63
N LEU A 240 1.11 0.32 -12.76
CA LEU A 240 -0.10 1.14 -12.87
C LEU A 240 -0.05 2.17 -14.01
N ASP A 241 1.06 2.86 -14.20
CA ASP A 241 1.15 3.96 -15.17
C ASP A 241 1.57 3.45 -16.56
N VAL A 242 2.54 2.53 -16.66
CA VAL A 242 2.96 2.02 -17.98
C VAL A 242 1.92 1.10 -18.59
N TYR A 243 1.42 0.10 -17.85
CA TYR A 243 0.47 -0.88 -18.39
C TYR A 243 -0.94 -0.35 -18.32
N MET A 244 -1.44 -0.09 -17.10
CA MET A 244 -2.87 0.12 -16.87
C MET A 244 -3.36 1.49 -17.35
N LYS A 245 -2.65 2.58 -17.01
CA LYS A 245 -3.00 3.95 -17.42
C LYS A 245 -2.85 4.12 -18.92
N THR A 246 -1.82 3.57 -19.55
CA THR A 246 -1.68 3.60 -21.01
C THR A 246 -2.81 2.83 -21.70
N ALA A 247 -3.07 1.58 -21.30
CA ALA A 247 -4.15 0.80 -21.89
C ALA A 247 -5.50 1.50 -21.74
N ARG A 248 -5.77 2.10 -20.57
CA ARG A 248 -6.99 2.89 -20.33
C ARG A 248 -7.04 4.16 -21.19
N SER A 249 -5.90 4.82 -21.39
CA SER A 249 -5.80 6.02 -22.24
C SER A 249 -6.05 5.69 -23.71
N MET A 250 -5.55 4.55 -24.19
CA MET A 250 -5.82 4.06 -25.55
C MET A 250 -7.29 3.66 -25.73
N MET A 251 -7.91 3.04 -24.72
CA MET A 251 -9.35 2.76 -24.72
C MET A 251 -10.18 4.04 -24.81
N ILE A 252 -9.83 5.10 -24.06
CA ILE A 252 -10.51 6.41 -24.17
C ILE A 252 -10.32 7.00 -25.57
N LEU A 253 -9.10 6.91 -26.12
CA LEU A 253 -8.80 7.39 -27.48
C LEU A 253 -9.60 6.64 -28.55
N GLU A 254 -9.71 5.31 -28.45
CA GLU A 254 -10.54 4.49 -29.33
C GLU A 254 -12.01 4.85 -29.20
N GLU A 255 -12.59 4.89 -27.99
CA GLU A 255 -14.00 5.20 -27.80
C GLU A 255 -14.34 6.62 -28.31
N TYR A 256 -13.40 7.56 -28.16
CA TYR A 256 -13.55 8.93 -28.63
C TYR A 256 -13.49 9.04 -30.17
N LEU A 257 -12.57 8.30 -30.82
CA LEU A 257 -12.42 8.26 -32.30
C LEU A 257 -13.33 7.25 -32.99
N GLY A 258 -13.97 6.35 -32.25
CA GLY A 258 -14.60 5.17 -32.80
C GLY A 258 -13.61 4.07 -33.19
N LEU A 259 -14.08 2.82 -33.06
CA LEU A 259 -13.29 1.60 -33.28
C LEU A 259 -12.69 1.51 -34.69
N GLU A 260 -13.50 1.67 -35.74
CA GLU A 260 -13.02 1.50 -37.11
C GLU A 260 -11.96 2.54 -37.53
N PRO A 261 -12.13 3.86 -37.28
CA PRO A 261 -11.06 4.82 -37.50
C PRO A 261 -9.78 4.51 -36.73
N PHE A 262 -9.90 4.12 -35.45
CA PHE A 262 -8.76 3.78 -34.62
C PHE A 262 -7.99 2.55 -35.16
N ASP A 263 -8.69 1.45 -35.43
CA ASP A 263 -8.08 0.21 -35.96
C ASP A 263 -7.37 0.45 -37.30
N ASN A 264 -7.94 1.29 -38.17
CA ASN A 264 -7.31 1.64 -39.44
C ASN A 264 -6.01 2.45 -39.25
N LEU A 265 -5.96 3.36 -38.27
CA LEU A 265 -4.75 4.10 -37.93
C LEU A 265 -3.66 3.17 -37.39
N MET A 266 -4.02 2.24 -36.49
CA MET A 266 -3.08 1.29 -35.91
C MET A 266 -2.53 0.30 -36.94
N LYS A 267 -3.36 -0.17 -37.88
CA LYS A 267 -2.89 -0.97 -39.03
C LYS A 267 -1.94 -0.19 -39.93
N GLY A 268 -2.26 1.08 -40.21
CA GLY A 268 -1.37 1.96 -40.96
C GLY A 268 -0.05 2.25 -40.26
N TYR A 269 -0.05 2.33 -38.92
CA TYR A 269 1.15 2.45 -38.10
C TYR A 269 2.02 1.21 -38.23
N TYR A 270 1.42 0.03 -38.07
CA TYR A 270 2.11 -1.25 -38.24
C TYR A 270 2.75 -1.37 -39.62
N ASP A 271 1.98 -1.15 -40.69
CA ASP A 271 2.47 -1.29 -42.07
C ASP A 271 3.61 -0.32 -42.40
N ARG A 272 3.61 0.88 -41.81
CA ARG A 272 4.66 1.89 -42.01
C ARG A 272 5.96 1.55 -41.29
N TRP A 273 5.86 1.03 -40.06
CA TRP A 273 6.98 0.88 -39.14
C TRP A 273 7.45 -0.56 -38.95
N LYS A 274 6.82 -1.53 -39.62
CA LYS A 274 7.23 -2.93 -39.64
C LYS A 274 8.73 -3.08 -39.92
N PHE A 275 9.45 -3.69 -38.96
CA PHE A 275 10.91 -3.89 -38.94
C PHE A 275 11.73 -2.59 -38.97
N GLN A 276 11.22 -1.52 -38.36
CA GLN A 276 11.92 -0.25 -38.13
C GLN A 276 11.95 0.06 -36.62
N HIS A 277 12.12 1.32 -36.21
CA HIS A 277 12.15 1.76 -34.81
C HIS A 277 11.37 3.08 -34.66
N PRO A 278 10.04 3.03 -34.47
CA PRO A 278 9.24 4.23 -34.28
C PRO A 278 9.46 4.82 -32.89
N TYR A 279 9.38 6.14 -32.82
CA TYR A 279 9.41 6.93 -31.58
C TYR A 279 8.00 7.48 -31.27
N PRO A 280 7.78 8.05 -30.06
CA PRO A 280 6.48 8.63 -29.70
C PRO A 280 5.94 9.64 -30.73
N GLU A 281 6.82 10.43 -31.36
CA GLU A 281 6.43 11.40 -32.38
C GLU A 281 5.83 10.72 -33.63
N ASP A 282 6.31 9.54 -33.98
CA ASP A 282 5.82 8.76 -35.13
C ASP A 282 4.42 8.19 -34.87
N PHE A 283 4.15 7.80 -33.62
CA PHE A 283 2.81 7.43 -33.17
C PHE A 283 1.87 8.64 -33.15
N ASN A 284 2.32 9.78 -32.60
CA ASN A 284 1.53 11.01 -32.53
C ASN A 284 1.14 11.51 -33.93
N ALA A 285 2.01 11.34 -34.93
CA ALA A 285 1.76 11.72 -36.32
C ALA A 285 0.57 10.97 -36.96
N LEU A 286 0.16 9.81 -36.42
CA LEU A 286 -1.03 9.08 -36.89
C LEU A 286 -2.29 9.92 -36.71
N PHE A 287 -2.35 10.71 -35.63
CA PHE A 287 -3.57 11.39 -35.21
C PHE A 287 -3.62 12.87 -35.62
N THR A 288 -2.63 13.37 -36.38
CA THR A 288 -2.59 14.78 -36.79
C THR A 288 -3.73 15.19 -37.73
N ASN A 289 -4.25 14.25 -38.52
CA ASN A 289 -5.33 14.49 -39.49
C ASN A 289 -6.66 13.82 -39.10
N THR A 290 -6.88 13.55 -37.81
CA THR A 290 -8.16 13.02 -37.34
C THR A 290 -9.24 14.09 -37.37
N TYR A 291 -10.49 13.67 -37.51
CA TYR A 291 -11.65 14.57 -37.50
C TYR A 291 -11.98 15.13 -36.11
N LYS A 292 -11.28 14.66 -35.07
CA LYS A 292 -11.39 15.08 -33.68
C LYS A 292 -10.01 15.42 -33.10
N PRO A 293 -9.90 16.35 -32.14
CA PRO A 293 -8.64 16.69 -31.48
C PRO A 293 -8.16 15.55 -30.56
N THR A 294 -6.91 15.14 -30.73
CA THR A 294 -6.29 14.02 -29.99
C THR A 294 -5.07 14.45 -29.18
N ALA A 295 -4.77 15.76 -29.16
CA ALA A 295 -3.58 16.31 -28.53
C ALA A 295 -3.48 16.02 -27.03
N TRP A 296 -4.63 15.94 -26.34
CA TRP A 296 -4.74 15.57 -24.93
C TRP A 296 -4.15 14.18 -24.63
N PHE A 297 -4.18 13.24 -25.58
CA PHE A 297 -3.66 11.89 -25.34
C PHE A 297 -2.16 11.94 -25.08
N TYR A 298 -1.40 12.54 -26.00
CA TYR A 298 0.05 12.56 -25.90
C TYR A 298 0.56 13.70 -25.00
N ASN A 299 -0.06 14.89 -25.03
CA ASN A 299 0.41 16.03 -24.25
C ASN A 299 0.04 15.96 -22.76
N ASP A 300 -1.09 15.33 -22.42
CA ASP A 300 -1.57 15.27 -21.05
C ASP A 300 -1.41 13.86 -20.45
N LEU A 301 -2.00 12.83 -21.06
CA LEU A 301 -2.06 11.50 -20.43
C LEU A 301 -0.74 10.71 -20.48
N ILE A 302 -0.03 10.76 -21.61
CA ILE A 302 1.23 10.02 -21.80
C ILE A 302 2.44 10.79 -21.28
N ALA A 303 2.56 12.09 -21.63
CA ALA A 303 3.74 12.88 -21.30
C ALA A 303 3.75 13.46 -19.88
N THR A 304 2.63 13.40 -19.13
CA THR A 304 2.54 14.06 -17.81
C THR A 304 1.80 13.23 -16.76
N ASN A 305 1.86 13.69 -15.52
CA ASN A 305 1.02 13.27 -14.41
C ASN A 305 0.04 14.37 -13.98
N LYS A 306 -0.41 15.18 -14.95
CA LYS A 306 -1.48 16.16 -14.72
C LYS A 306 -2.75 15.47 -14.24
N THR A 307 -3.49 16.15 -13.38
CA THR A 307 -4.73 15.63 -12.80
C THR A 307 -5.94 15.98 -13.64
N THR A 308 -6.86 15.04 -13.79
CA THR A 308 -8.19 15.27 -14.37
C THR A 308 -9.20 15.44 -13.24
N ASP A 309 -10.02 16.48 -13.32
CA ASP A 309 -11.15 16.73 -12.40
C ASP A 309 -12.19 17.56 -13.15
N TYR A 310 -13.24 16.91 -13.64
CA TYR A 310 -14.40 17.53 -14.25
C TYR A 310 -15.56 17.48 -13.27
N LYS A 311 -16.15 18.64 -13.00
CA LYS A 311 -17.30 18.79 -12.13
C LYS A 311 -18.55 19.07 -12.94
N LEU A 312 -19.64 18.38 -12.60
CA LEU A 312 -20.97 18.70 -13.08
C LEU A 312 -21.63 19.64 -12.06
N GLU A 313 -21.58 20.95 -12.31
CA GLU A 313 -22.06 22.00 -11.38
C GLU A 313 -23.58 21.97 -11.25
N GLU A 314 -24.25 22.16 -12.38
CA GLU A 314 -25.69 22.29 -12.43
C GLU A 314 -26.27 21.84 -13.78
N TYR A 315 -27.59 21.74 -13.81
CA TYR A 315 -28.34 21.53 -15.03
C TYR A 315 -29.58 22.42 -15.07
N GLU A 316 -29.88 22.93 -16.25
CA GLU A 316 -31.17 23.55 -16.57
C GLU A 316 -31.96 22.67 -17.54
N LYS A 317 -33.27 22.53 -17.30
CA LYS A 317 -34.14 21.82 -18.23
C LYS A 317 -34.59 22.74 -19.36
N ASN A 318 -34.54 22.26 -20.60
CA ASN A 318 -35.06 22.97 -21.77
C ASN A 318 -35.84 22.03 -22.70
N GLU A 319 -36.48 22.58 -23.75
CA GLU A 319 -37.30 21.80 -24.70
C GLU A 319 -36.50 20.70 -25.42
N GLY A 320 -35.16 20.83 -25.47
CA GLY A 320 -34.25 19.88 -26.10
C GLY A 320 -33.57 18.90 -25.15
N GLY A 321 -33.89 18.91 -23.85
CA GLY A 321 -33.26 18.07 -22.83
C GLY A 321 -32.69 18.90 -21.69
N PHE A 322 -31.37 18.86 -21.52
CA PHE A 322 -30.67 19.54 -20.43
C PHE A 322 -29.54 20.42 -20.97
N LEU A 323 -29.43 21.64 -20.46
CA LEU A 323 -28.21 22.46 -20.56
C LEU A 323 -27.39 22.17 -19.30
N LEU A 324 -26.18 21.66 -19.47
CA LEU A 324 -25.29 21.26 -18.38
C LEU A 324 -24.18 22.28 -18.23
N GLU A 325 -23.94 22.76 -17.01
CA GLU A 325 -22.77 23.56 -16.67
C GLU A 325 -21.71 22.64 -16.07
N LEU A 326 -20.56 22.58 -16.73
CA LEU A 326 -19.41 21.80 -16.27
C LEU A 326 -18.21 22.72 -16.03
N GLU A 327 -17.43 22.42 -14.99
CA GLU A 327 -16.15 23.06 -14.69
C GLU A 327 -15.02 22.01 -14.79
N ASN A 328 -13.89 22.37 -15.41
CA ASN A 328 -12.64 21.61 -15.30
C ASN A 328 -11.79 22.18 -14.15
N GLU A 329 -11.88 21.57 -12.98
CA GLU A 329 -11.00 21.87 -11.83
C GLU A 329 -9.60 21.22 -11.99
N GLY A 330 -9.44 20.36 -13.01
CA GLY A 330 -8.20 19.68 -13.38
C GLY A 330 -7.28 20.51 -14.28
N GLU A 331 -6.24 19.86 -14.79
CA GLU A 331 -5.21 20.47 -15.64
C GLU A 331 -5.10 19.83 -17.03
N THR A 332 -5.83 18.73 -17.23
CA THR A 332 -5.87 18.00 -18.49
C THR A 332 -7.08 18.43 -19.30
N THR A 333 -6.98 18.36 -20.63
CA THR A 333 -8.10 18.62 -21.54
C THR A 333 -8.65 17.33 -22.17
N ILE A 334 -8.66 16.23 -21.40
CA ILE A 334 -9.17 14.95 -21.90
C ILE A 334 -10.67 15.07 -22.23
N PRO A 335 -11.16 14.37 -23.25
CA PRO A 335 -12.58 14.31 -23.56
C PRO A 335 -13.40 13.83 -22.35
N VAL A 336 -14.59 14.39 -22.20
CA VAL A 336 -15.53 14.04 -21.13
C VAL A 336 -16.68 13.22 -21.70
N GLN A 337 -17.02 12.12 -21.04
CA GLN A 337 -18.16 11.27 -21.40
C GLN A 337 -19.36 11.62 -20.52
N ILE A 338 -20.42 12.14 -21.13
CA ILE A 338 -21.67 12.49 -20.43
C ILE A 338 -22.67 11.35 -20.61
N GLN A 339 -23.25 10.89 -19.50
CA GLN A 339 -24.13 9.74 -19.48
C GLN A 339 -25.47 10.04 -18.81
N ALA A 340 -26.54 9.51 -19.40
CA ALA A 340 -27.88 9.50 -18.84
C ALA A 340 -28.14 8.15 -18.16
N ILE A 341 -28.63 8.18 -16.92
CA ILE A 341 -28.92 6.97 -16.15
C ILE A 341 -30.42 6.83 -15.91
N LYS A 342 -30.95 5.64 -16.20
CA LYS A 342 -32.31 5.22 -15.86
C LYS A 342 -32.27 3.85 -15.19
N ASP A 343 -32.90 3.72 -14.03
CA ASP A 343 -32.99 2.46 -13.27
C ASP A 343 -31.61 1.80 -13.04
N GLY A 344 -30.59 2.63 -12.80
CA GLY A 344 -29.20 2.20 -12.57
C GLY A 344 -28.44 1.75 -13.83
N LYS A 345 -28.99 1.95 -15.03
CA LYS A 345 -28.35 1.63 -16.31
C LYS A 345 -28.11 2.88 -17.14
N VAL A 346 -26.99 2.90 -17.86
CA VAL A 346 -26.70 3.94 -18.85
C VAL A 346 -27.66 3.75 -20.04
N VAL A 347 -28.47 4.78 -20.34
CA VAL A 347 -29.42 4.78 -21.46
C VAL A 347 -28.99 5.67 -22.62
N LYS A 348 -28.04 6.59 -22.38
CA LYS A 348 -27.35 7.38 -23.41
C LYS A 348 -25.94 7.70 -22.94
N SER A 349 -24.97 7.67 -23.85
CA SER A 349 -23.58 8.06 -23.62
C SER A 349 -23.12 8.92 -24.80
N GLU A 350 -22.46 10.05 -24.52
CA GLU A 350 -21.96 10.98 -25.53
C GLU A 350 -20.60 11.54 -25.12
N TRP A 351 -19.63 11.51 -26.04
CA TRP A 351 -18.30 12.07 -25.82
C TRP A 351 -18.25 13.51 -26.31
N HIS A 352 -17.74 14.40 -25.47
CA HIS A 352 -17.52 15.81 -25.78
C HIS A 352 -16.03 16.16 -25.69
N ASP A 353 -15.61 17.10 -26.53
CA ASP A 353 -14.24 17.62 -26.50
C ASP A 353 -13.95 18.26 -25.15
N GLY A 354 -12.78 17.93 -24.59
CA GLY A 354 -12.28 18.52 -23.36
C GLY A 354 -12.06 20.02 -23.50
N PHE A 355 -12.06 20.71 -22.36
CA PHE A 355 -11.97 22.16 -22.26
C PHE A 355 -11.30 22.55 -20.95
N GLU A 356 -10.82 23.79 -20.87
CA GLU A 356 -10.32 24.43 -19.64
C GLU A 356 -11.41 25.34 -19.06
N GLY A 357 -11.46 25.50 -17.73
CA GLY A 357 -12.44 26.35 -17.06
C GLY A 357 -13.87 25.81 -17.19
N GLU A 358 -14.82 26.72 -17.38
CA GLU A 358 -16.26 26.40 -17.44
C GLU A 358 -16.76 26.23 -18.88
N LYS A 359 -17.74 25.35 -19.09
CA LYS A 359 -18.41 25.16 -20.37
C LYS A 359 -19.85 24.69 -20.20
N GLU A 360 -20.74 25.31 -20.96
CA GLU A 360 -22.11 24.82 -21.13
C GLU A 360 -22.20 23.79 -22.25
N ILE A 361 -22.87 22.67 -21.99
CA ILE A 361 -23.08 21.59 -22.96
C ILE A 361 -24.57 21.25 -23.05
N GLN A 362 -25.12 21.35 -24.27
CA GLN A 362 -26.47 20.86 -24.55
C GLN A 362 -26.46 19.34 -24.62
N PHE A 363 -27.15 18.69 -23.70
CA PHE A 363 -27.31 17.24 -23.64
C PHE A 363 -28.73 16.83 -24.05
N ALA A 364 -28.87 16.40 -25.31
CA ALA A 364 -30.16 16.07 -25.90
C ALA A 364 -30.68 14.70 -25.43
N ILE A 365 -31.51 14.67 -24.38
CA ILE A 365 -32.16 13.49 -23.83
C ILE A 365 -33.50 13.87 -23.17
N GLY A 366 -34.48 12.96 -23.18
CA GLY A 366 -35.76 13.19 -22.50
C GLY A 366 -35.62 13.30 -20.98
N ASP A 367 -36.63 13.89 -20.32
CA ASP A 367 -36.61 14.20 -18.88
C ASP A 367 -36.99 13.02 -17.97
N THR A 368 -37.15 11.83 -18.55
CA THR A 368 -37.54 10.62 -17.83
C THR A 368 -36.39 9.94 -17.10
N ILE A 369 -35.17 10.46 -17.20
CA ILE A 369 -33.96 9.93 -16.57
C ILE A 369 -33.90 10.23 -15.06
N ASP A 370 -33.11 9.45 -14.33
CA ASP A 370 -32.98 9.61 -12.88
C ASP A 370 -31.75 10.43 -12.48
N MET A 371 -30.72 10.45 -13.33
CA MET A 371 -29.43 11.08 -13.05
C MET A 371 -28.64 11.34 -14.34
N ILE A 372 -27.81 12.38 -14.30
CA ILE A 372 -26.77 12.67 -15.27
C ILE A 372 -25.44 12.47 -14.56
N ALA A 373 -24.49 11.80 -15.20
CA ALA A 373 -23.15 11.60 -14.65
C ALA A 373 -22.08 11.78 -15.72
N LEU A 374 -20.94 12.31 -15.30
CA LEU A 374 -19.68 12.21 -16.02
C LEU A 374 -19.11 10.82 -15.68
N ASP A 375 -18.87 9.99 -16.70
CA ASP A 375 -18.21 8.69 -16.52
C ASP A 375 -18.81 7.77 -15.42
N TYR A 376 -20.08 7.39 -15.56
CA TYR A 376 -20.79 6.51 -14.61
C TYR A 376 -20.13 5.14 -14.39
N ASN A 377 -19.31 4.71 -15.34
CA ASN A 377 -18.60 3.42 -15.37
C ASN A 377 -17.14 3.52 -14.89
N PHE A 378 -16.68 4.69 -14.43
CA PHE A 378 -15.34 4.91 -13.85
C PHE A 378 -14.17 4.60 -14.78
N LYS A 379 -14.32 4.88 -16.08
CA LYS A 379 -13.31 4.71 -17.13
C LYS A 379 -12.30 5.86 -17.19
N SER A 380 -12.65 7.04 -16.74
CA SER A 380 -11.84 8.25 -16.73
C SER A 380 -10.83 8.28 -15.58
N PHE A 381 -9.91 9.23 -15.65
CA PHE A 381 -8.90 9.48 -14.61
C PHE A 381 -9.34 10.56 -13.61
N ASP A 382 -10.64 10.81 -13.50
CA ASP A 382 -11.16 11.82 -12.59
C ASP A 382 -10.79 11.51 -11.13
N VAL A 383 -10.13 12.46 -10.47
CA VAL A 383 -9.66 12.30 -9.09
C VAL A 383 -10.75 12.59 -8.05
N ASN A 384 -11.82 13.29 -8.41
CA ASN A 384 -12.90 13.71 -7.52
C ASN A 384 -14.29 13.28 -8.00
N ARG A 385 -14.45 11.98 -8.27
CA ARG A 385 -15.68 11.33 -8.75
C ARG A 385 -17.01 11.58 -8.01
N LYS A 386 -16.99 12.31 -6.89
CA LYS A 386 -18.19 12.71 -6.13
C LYS A 386 -18.90 13.92 -6.73
N ASN A 387 -18.18 14.74 -7.50
CA ASN A 387 -18.70 15.94 -8.14
C ASN A 387 -19.19 15.67 -9.60
N ASP A 388 -19.08 14.42 -10.06
CA ASP A 388 -19.40 14.00 -11.43
C ASP A 388 -20.90 13.80 -11.71
N GLN A 389 -21.77 13.79 -10.70
CA GLN A 389 -23.15 13.31 -10.85
C GLN A 389 -24.20 14.21 -10.22
N LEU A 390 -25.30 14.43 -10.95
CA LEU A 390 -26.48 15.16 -10.49
C LEU A 390 -27.74 14.33 -10.69
N LYS A 391 -28.51 14.17 -9.61
CA LYS A 391 -29.83 13.54 -9.66
C LYS A 391 -30.84 14.48 -10.29
N VAL A 392 -31.64 13.95 -11.21
CA VAL A 392 -32.70 14.70 -11.88
C VAL A 392 -33.97 14.68 -11.03
N ASN A 393 -34.70 15.80 -10.98
CA ASN A 393 -35.97 15.93 -10.24
C ASN A 393 -35.86 15.69 -8.71
N LYS A 394 -34.71 15.98 -8.10
CA LYS A 394 -34.50 15.90 -6.65
C LYS A 394 -34.22 17.28 -6.06
N PRO A 395 -34.64 17.57 -4.81
CA PRO A 395 -34.42 18.86 -4.17
C PRO A 395 -32.95 19.15 -3.86
N MET A 396 -32.12 18.11 -3.74
CA MET A 396 -30.67 18.21 -3.58
C MET A 396 -30.00 17.30 -4.63
N PRO A 397 -29.82 17.77 -5.88
CA PRO A 397 -29.29 16.97 -6.98
C PRO A 397 -27.91 16.35 -6.70
N ALA A 398 -27.01 17.11 -6.09
CA ALA A 398 -25.64 16.69 -5.76
C ALA A 398 -25.52 15.87 -4.47
N PHE A 399 -26.60 15.72 -3.68
CA PHE A 399 -26.52 15.03 -2.40
C PHE A 399 -26.49 13.51 -2.58
N GLU A 400 -25.37 12.90 -2.19
CA GLU A 400 -25.19 11.46 -2.16
C GLU A 400 -25.98 10.80 -1.01
N PRO A 401 -26.53 9.59 -1.19
CA PRO A 401 -27.06 8.81 -0.08
C PRO A 401 -25.97 8.48 0.96
N ILE A 402 -26.33 8.45 2.24
CA ILE A 402 -25.43 8.03 3.33
C ILE A 402 -25.37 6.50 3.39
N ASP A 403 -24.17 5.93 3.49
CA ASP A 403 -23.94 4.49 3.63
C ASP A 403 -23.17 4.18 4.94
N ALA A 404 -23.87 3.58 5.90
CA ALA A 404 -23.33 3.18 7.20
C ALA A 404 -22.83 1.72 7.14
N ARG A 405 -21.61 1.50 6.69
CA ARG A 405 -21.09 0.17 6.36
C ARG A 405 -20.52 -0.54 7.58
N PHE A 406 -21.00 -1.75 7.86
CA PHE A 406 -20.36 -2.64 8.84
C PHE A 406 -19.05 -3.21 8.29
N GLY A 407 -18.00 -3.25 9.11
CA GLY A 407 -16.70 -3.79 8.69
C GLY A 407 -15.87 -2.76 7.95
N VAL A 408 -15.05 -3.23 6.99
CA VAL A 408 -14.22 -2.37 6.14
C VAL A 408 -14.92 -2.20 4.79
N GLY A 409 -15.12 -0.96 4.36
CA GLY A 409 -15.57 -0.62 3.02
C GLY A 409 -14.51 0.18 2.27
N LEU A 410 -14.39 -0.06 0.97
CA LEU A 410 -13.57 0.75 0.05
C LEU A 410 -14.34 2.00 -0.40
N GLU A 411 -13.70 2.91 -1.13
CA GLU A 411 -14.37 4.11 -1.62
C GLU A 411 -15.50 3.77 -2.58
N ASN A 412 -16.62 4.49 -2.48
CA ASN A 412 -17.72 4.39 -3.41
C ASN A 412 -18.15 5.81 -3.82
N PRO A 413 -17.91 6.24 -5.07
CA PRO A 413 -18.26 7.58 -5.53
C PRO A 413 -19.77 7.86 -5.55
N ARG A 414 -20.61 6.84 -5.40
CA ARG A 414 -22.07 6.97 -5.45
C ARG A 414 -22.71 7.25 -4.08
N VAL A 415 -21.94 7.16 -3.00
CA VAL A 415 -22.45 7.31 -1.62
C VAL A 415 -21.46 8.02 -0.70
N SER A 416 -22.02 8.69 0.32
CA SER A 416 -21.27 9.22 1.44
C SER A 416 -21.15 8.15 2.52
N ARG A 417 -20.04 7.40 2.45
CA ARG A 417 -19.79 6.25 3.32
C ARG A 417 -19.09 6.62 4.63
N PHE A 418 -19.52 5.99 5.71
CA PHE A 418 -18.72 5.79 6.91
C PHE A 418 -18.74 4.32 7.32
N ASN A 419 -17.63 3.85 7.88
CA ASN A 419 -17.48 2.48 8.32
C ASN A 419 -17.68 2.39 9.84
N TRP A 420 -18.21 1.27 10.30
CA TRP A 420 -18.37 1.01 11.72
C TRP A 420 -18.09 -0.43 12.13
N LEU A 421 -17.59 -0.59 13.35
CA LEU A 421 -17.32 -1.88 13.99
C LEU A 421 -17.68 -1.82 15.48
N PRO A 422 -18.18 -2.90 16.09
CA PRO A 422 -18.21 -3.03 17.54
C PRO A 422 -16.80 -2.83 18.10
N ALA A 423 -16.68 -1.92 19.07
CA ALA A 423 -15.42 -1.67 19.74
C ALA A 423 -15.46 -2.26 21.15
N LEU A 424 -14.46 -3.07 21.45
CA LEU A 424 -14.27 -3.69 22.75
C LEU A 424 -12.96 -3.18 23.34
N GLY A 425 -12.98 -2.89 24.63
CA GLY A 425 -11.78 -2.51 25.37
C GLY A 425 -11.76 -3.15 26.75
N TRP A 426 -10.57 -3.20 27.34
CA TRP A 426 -10.45 -3.50 28.76
C TRP A 426 -9.25 -2.77 29.37
N ASN A 427 -9.42 -2.22 30.57
CA ASN A 427 -8.32 -1.81 31.45
C ASN A 427 -8.71 -2.06 32.92
N ASN A 428 -7.79 -1.91 33.86
CA ASN A 428 -8.00 -2.26 35.26
C ASN A 428 -9.00 -1.35 35.98
N TYR A 429 -9.30 -0.17 35.45
CA TYR A 429 -10.13 0.85 36.12
C TYR A 429 -11.53 0.91 35.50
N ASP A 430 -11.59 1.06 34.17
CA ASP A 430 -12.82 1.03 33.38
C ASP A 430 -13.39 -0.39 33.24
N LYS A 431 -12.60 -1.43 33.55
CA LYS A 431 -12.93 -2.85 33.35
C LYS A 431 -13.34 -3.09 31.90
N PHE A 432 -14.35 -3.92 31.67
CA PHE A 432 -14.89 -4.14 30.33
C PHE A 432 -15.44 -2.83 29.76
N MET A 433 -15.11 -2.54 28.50
CA MET A 433 -15.59 -1.39 27.75
C MET A 433 -16.28 -1.88 26.47
N LEU A 434 -17.42 -1.28 26.15
CA LEU A 434 -18.19 -1.56 24.94
C LEU A 434 -18.59 -0.27 24.25
N GLY A 435 -18.52 -0.25 22.93
CA GLY A 435 -19.04 0.84 22.12
C GLY A 435 -18.89 0.59 20.63
N LEU A 436 -18.69 1.66 19.86
CA LEU A 436 -18.60 1.62 18.41
C LEU A 436 -17.34 2.33 17.95
N ALA A 437 -16.61 1.74 17.01
CA ALA A 437 -15.59 2.42 16.22
C ALA A 437 -16.26 2.93 14.94
N LEU A 438 -16.23 4.23 14.70
CA LEU A 438 -16.71 4.91 13.49
C LEU A 438 -15.51 5.51 12.76
N TYR A 439 -15.35 5.23 11.48
CA TYR A 439 -14.15 5.66 10.76
C TYR A 439 -14.41 5.88 9.27
N ALA A 440 -13.59 6.74 8.67
CA ALA A 440 -13.60 7.00 7.23
C ALA A 440 -13.14 5.76 6.44
N THR A 441 -13.37 5.76 5.13
CA THR A 441 -12.79 4.78 4.22
C THR A 441 -11.26 4.84 4.28
N PRO A 442 -10.56 3.71 4.49
CA PRO A 442 -9.11 3.72 4.68
C PRO A 442 -8.32 3.81 3.36
N ALA A 443 -8.93 3.44 2.24
CA ALA A 443 -8.34 3.54 0.92
C ALA A 443 -9.42 3.70 -0.17
N PRO A 444 -9.20 4.56 -1.17
CA PRO A 444 -8.09 5.52 -1.31
C PRO A 444 -8.06 6.63 -0.24
N THR A 445 -6.93 7.35 -0.12
CA THR A 445 -6.81 8.43 0.86
C THR A 445 -7.73 9.60 0.53
N HIS A 446 -8.38 10.15 1.55
CA HIS A 446 -9.23 11.33 1.45
C HIS A 446 -8.58 12.55 2.12
N ARG A 447 -8.96 13.77 1.72
CA ARG A 447 -8.45 14.99 2.38
C ARG A 447 -8.79 15.04 3.87
N PHE A 448 -9.93 14.47 4.26
CA PHE A 448 -10.36 14.35 5.66
C PHE A 448 -10.58 12.89 6.03
N GLU A 449 -9.89 12.43 7.06
CA GLU A 449 -9.98 11.11 7.65
C GLU A 449 -10.31 11.26 9.14
N TYR A 450 -11.08 10.32 9.67
CA TYR A 450 -11.41 10.30 11.08
C TYR A 450 -11.55 8.87 11.60
N THR A 451 -11.29 8.70 12.89
CA THR A 451 -11.60 7.50 13.67
C THR A 451 -12.11 7.95 15.03
N LEU A 452 -13.33 7.57 15.36
CA LEU A 452 -14.01 7.88 16.62
C LEU A 452 -14.36 6.56 17.30
N VAL A 453 -13.94 6.38 18.54
CA VAL A 453 -14.20 5.16 19.31
C VAL A 453 -14.80 5.51 20.67
N PRO A 454 -16.06 6.00 20.71
CA PRO A 454 -16.79 6.16 21.96
C PRO A 454 -17.06 4.79 22.60
N LEU A 455 -16.77 4.69 23.89
CA LEU A 455 -16.94 3.49 24.70
C LEU A 455 -17.62 3.85 26.03
N PHE A 456 -18.31 2.87 26.62
CA PHE A 456 -18.76 2.94 28.01
C PHE A 456 -17.96 1.97 28.87
N GLY A 457 -17.29 2.49 29.90
CA GLY A 457 -16.56 1.68 30.88
C GLY A 457 -17.48 1.17 31.97
N PHE A 458 -17.64 -0.15 32.09
CA PHE A 458 -18.57 -0.75 33.06
C PHE A 458 -18.06 -0.68 34.50
N GLY A 459 -16.74 -0.63 34.70
CA GLY A 459 -16.11 -0.46 36.00
C GLY A 459 -16.26 0.96 36.53
N SER A 460 -15.90 1.96 35.71
CA SER A 460 -15.97 3.38 36.06
C SER A 460 -17.36 3.98 35.93
N LYS A 461 -18.26 3.35 35.17
CA LYS A 461 -19.59 3.85 34.78
C LYS A 461 -19.52 5.20 34.03
N GLN A 462 -18.45 5.40 33.26
CA GLN A 462 -18.19 6.64 32.53
C GLN A 462 -18.08 6.42 31.02
N ALA A 463 -18.31 7.49 30.26
CA ALA A 463 -17.96 7.56 28.85
C ALA A 463 -16.45 7.76 28.67
N VAL A 464 -15.82 6.82 27.99
CA VAL A 464 -14.37 6.76 27.70
C VAL A 464 -14.15 6.51 26.21
N GLY A 465 -12.90 6.60 25.75
CA GLY A 465 -12.59 6.31 24.35
C GLY A 465 -11.51 7.21 23.77
N LEU A 466 -11.44 7.20 22.44
CA LEU A 466 -10.47 7.96 21.68
C LEU A 466 -11.07 8.52 20.38
N ALA A 467 -10.43 9.57 19.88
CA ALA A 467 -10.72 10.16 18.59
C ALA A 467 -9.40 10.56 17.90
N ASN A 468 -9.34 10.33 16.60
CA ASN A 468 -8.30 10.80 15.70
C ASN A 468 -8.99 11.52 14.54
N LEU A 469 -8.70 12.80 14.36
CA LEU A 469 -9.16 13.58 13.21
C LEU A 469 -7.94 14.00 12.42
N LYS A 470 -7.95 13.83 11.10
CA LYS A 470 -6.81 14.06 10.21
C LYS A 470 -7.28 14.80 8.97
N TYR A 471 -6.71 15.97 8.72
CA TYR A 471 -6.79 16.66 7.44
C TYR A 471 -5.43 16.58 6.75
N GLN A 472 -5.40 16.22 5.47
CA GLN A 472 -4.19 16.09 4.69
C GLN A 472 -4.30 16.79 3.35
N HIS A 473 -3.21 17.39 2.94
CA HIS A 473 -3.04 18.05 1.65
C HIS A 473 -1.73 17.57 1.02
N PHE A 474 -1.80 17.15 -0.23
CA PHE A 474 -0.64 16.72 -1.01
C PHE A 474 -0.23 17.85 -1.94
N PHE A 475 1.05 18.22 -1.92
CA PHE A 475 1.55 19.31 -2.74
C PHE A 475 2.09 18.78 -4.06
N ARG A 476 1.66 19.37 -5.17
CA ARG A 476 2.16 19.03 -6.49
C ARG A 476 3.63 19.41 -6.69
N THR A 477 4.05 20.59 -6.23
CA THR A 477 5.41 21.12 -6.42
C THR A 477 6.00 21.65 -5.10
N GLY A 478 7.30 21.97 -5.11
CA GLY A 478 8.02 22.52 -3.96
C GLY A 478 8.66 21.47 -3.05
N PRO A 479 9.26 21.91 -1.93
CA PRO A 479 10.08 21.05 -1.07
C PRO A 479 9.27 20.04 -0.23
N PHE A 480 7.96 20.27 -0.10
CA PHE A 480 7.05 19.40 0.64
C PHE A 480 6.27 18.50 -0.30
N GLU A 481 6.00 17.29 0.16
CA GLU A 481 5.11 16.32 -0.50
C GLU A 481 3.73 16.38 0.14
N LYS A 482 3.67 16.49 1.48
CA LYS A 482 2.44 16.36 2.23
C LYS A 482 2.43 17.27 3.45
N PHE A 483 1.30 17.93 3.67
CA PHE A 483 0.94 18.57 4.93
C PHE A 483 -0.16 17.74 5.61
N THR A 484 -0.05 17.57 6.92
CA THR A 484 -1.07 16.90 7.72
C THR A 484 -1.34 17.68 8.99
N LEU A 485 -2.61 18.02 9.21
CA LEU A 485 -3.13 18.52 10.47
C LEU A 485 -3.90 17.39 11.15
N GLN A 486 -3.52 17.05 12.37
CA GLN A 486 -4.07 15.93 13.13
C GLN A 486 -4.48 16.39 14.53
N LEU A 487 -5.56 15.82 15.05
CA LEU A 487 -5.97 15.96 16.45
C LEU A 487 -6.17 14.57 17.05
N ASP A 488 -5.32 14.22 18.01
CA ASP A 488 -5.48 13.03 18.83
C ASP A 488 -6.15 13.40 20.15
N ALA A 489 -7.27 12.77 20.46
CA ALA A 489 -7.99 12.92 21.72
C ALA A 489 -8.23 11.56 22.37
N LYS A 490 -8.09 11.46 23.70
CA LYS A 490 -8.53 10.27 24.44
C LYS A 490 -8.85 10.57 25.89
N ARG A 491 -9.74 9.77 26.47
CA ARG A 491 -10.13 9.85 27.89
C ARG A 491 -10.36 8.45 28.44
N PHE A 492 -9.74 8.15 29.58
CA PHE A 492 -9.89 6.88 30.29
C PHE A 492 -9.69 7.10 31.80
N SER A 493 -10.10 6.12 32.61
CA SER A 493 -9.69 6.05 34.00
C SER A 493 -8.20 5.66 34.10
N SER A 494 -7.47 6.24 35.05
CA SER A 494 -6.03 6.03 35.24
C SER A 494 -5.64 5.34 36.53
N ASN A 495 -6.50 5.35 37.54
CA ASN A 495 -6.25 4.75 38.85
C ASN A 495 -7.59 4.48 39.57
N TYR A 496 -7.56 3.64 40.61
CA TYR A 496 -8.67 3.47 41.54
C TYR A 496 -8.18 3.80 42.96
N SER A 497 -8.84 4.74 43.61
CA SER A 497 -8.54 5.10 45.00
C SER A 497 -9.31 4.18 45.93
N GLU A 498 -8.62 3.23 46.57
CA GLU A 498 -9.23 2.35 47.59
C GLU A 498 -9.80 3.14 48.77
N THR A 499 -9.19 4.27 49.13
CA THR A 499 -9.62 5.13 50.24
C THR A 499 -11.01 5.73 50.01
N TYR A 500 -11.32 6.10 48.77
CA TYR A 500 -12.57 6.78 48.41
C TYR A 500 -13.51 5.90 47.57
N GLU A 501 -13.08 4.68 47.25
CA GLU A 501 -13.75 3.73 46.36
C GLU A 501 -14.13 4.31 44.98
N GLU A 502 -13.30 5.21 44.45
CA GLU A 502 -13.60 6.01 43.24
C GLU A 502 -12.40 6.09 42.29
N ASN A 503 -12.65 6.24 40.98
CA ASN A 503 -11.60 6.24 39.96
C ASN A 503 -11.00 7.63 39.73
N ASP A 504 -9.70 7.68 39.45
CA ASP A 504 -9.06 8.87 38.86
C ASP A 504 -9.19 8.82 37.33
N TYR A 505 -9.23 9.99 36.69
CA TYR A 505 -9.41 10.12 35.25
C TYR A 505 -8.33 10.99 34.61
N TYR A 506 -8.10 10.74 33.33
CA TYR A 506 -7.36 11.67 32.49
C TYR A 506 -8.08 11.90 31.15
N ALA A 507 -7.86 13.08 30.59
CA ALA A 507 -8.14 13.39 29.20
C ALA A 507 -6.87 13.94 28.55
N LYS A 508 -6.69 13.63 27.27
CA LYS A 508 -5.59 14.09 26.43
C LYS A 508 -6.16 14.76 25.20
N LEU A 509 -5.58 15.91 24.84
CA LEU A 509 -5.76 16.58 23.56
C LEU A 509 -4.39 16.91 22.97
N ALA A 510 -4.10 16.37 21.80
CA ALA A 510 -2.82 16.53 21.13
C ALA A 510 -3.00 16.94 19.66
N PRO A 511 -3.24 18.23 19.36
CA PRO A 511 -3.11 18.74 18.02
C PRO A 511 -1.66 18.59 17.53
N LYS A 512 -1.51 18.16 16.29
CA LYS A 512 -0.24 17.87 15.62
C LYS A 512 -0.26 18.40 14.19
N VAL A 513 0.82 19.02 13.78
CA VAL A 513 1.10 19.37 12.38
C VAL A 513 2.30 18.55 11.92
N THR A 514 2.22 17.96 10.74
CA THR A 514 3.31 17.22 10.10
C THR A 514 3.55 17.74 8.70
N LEU A 515 4.82 17.97 8.37
CA LEU A 515 5.31 18.27 7.03
C LEU A 515 6.21 17.12 6.58
N SER A 516 5.80 16.43 5.52
CA SER A 516 6.64 15.43 4.84
C SER A 516 7.39 16.11 3.70
N PHE A 517 8.71 15.91 3.65
CA PHE A 517 9.56 16.45 2.60
C PHE A 517 9.52 15.56 1.38
N ARG A 518 9.56 16.20 0.21
CA ARG A 518 9.67 15.50 -1.07
C ARG A 518 11.04 14.84 -1.19
N SER A 519 11.05 13.61 -1.69
CA SER A 519 12.30 12.92 -2.03
C SER A 519 12.91 13.49 -3.31
N ASN A 520 14.23 13.45 -3.41
CA ASN A 520 14.96 13.90 -4.62
C ASN A 520 14.70 13.01 -5.86
N SER A 521 14.22 11.78 -5.66
CA SER A 521 13.83 10.87 -6.73
C SER A 521 12.60 10.05 -6.30
N PRO A 522 11.68 9.72 -7.23
CA PRO A 522 10.55 8.83 -6.96
C PRO A 522 10.98 7.47 -6.40
N THR A 523 12.15 6.94 -6.75
CA THR A 523 12.65 5.62 -6.34
C THR A 523 13.41 5.63 -5.01
N SER A 524 13.53 6.79 -4.36
CA SER A 524 14.20 6.94 -3.07
C SER A 524 13.50 6.12 -1.97
N PHE A 525 14.29 5.34 -1.22
CA PHE A 525 13.84 4.72 0.03
C PHE A 525 13.87 5.67 1.24
N ILE A 526 14.44 6.87 1.07
CA ILE A 526 14.59 7.85 2.14
C ILE A 526 13.32 8.69 2.26
N SER A 527 12.78 8.79 3.47
CA SER A 527 11.64 9.64 3.83
C SER A 527 12.02 10.59 4.95
N GLN A 528 11.57 11.84 4.87
CA GLN A 528 11.86 12.87 5.87
C GLN A 528 10.59 13.57 6.31
N GLU A 529 10.43 13.76 7.61
CA GLU A 529 9.26 14.42 8.19
C GLU A 529 9.68 15.32 9.36
N VAL A 530 9.06 16.49 9.45
CA VAL A 530 9.08 17.31 10.66
C VAL A 530 7.65 17.37 11.19
N SER A 531 7.47 17.13 12.47
CA SER A 531 6.18 17.30 13.12
C SER A 531 6.29 18.12 14.40
N PHE A 532 5.30 18.96 14.63
CA PHE A 532 5.10 19.69 15.87
C PHE A 532 3.78 19.24 16.49
N ARG A 533 3.77 18.88 17.77
CA ARG A 533 2.54 18.58 18.52
C ARG A 533 2.53 19.28 19.87
N SER A 534 1.34 19.68 20.30
CA SER A 534 1.08 20.21 21.65
C SER A 534 0.30 19.17 22.44
N VAL A 535 0.95 18.46 23.36
CA VAL A 535 0.30 17.42 24.18
C VAL A 535 -0.27 18.07 25.43
N ASN A 536 -1.59 18.14 25.53
CA ASN A 536 -2.30 18.73 26.67
C ASN A 536 -2.97 17.62 27.48
N ILE A 537 -2.61 17.52 28.76
CA ILE A 537 -3.11 16.50 29.67
C ILE A 537 -3.94 17.18 30.74
N PHE A 538 -5.15 16.65 30.96
CA PHE A 538 -6.07 17.06 32.01
C PHE A 538 -6.26 15.85 32.93
N GLN A 539 -6.03 16.03 34.22
CA GLN A 539 -6.18 14.98 35.23
C GLN A 539 -7.24 15.42 36.24
N ASP A 540 -8.02 14.46 36.69
CA ASP A 540 -9.05 14.65 37.69
C ASP A 540 -8.95 13.51 38.71
N LYS A 541 -8.46 13.84 39.91
CA LYS A 541 -8.14 12.86 40.96
C LYS A 541 -8.99 13.08 42.19
N VAL A 542 -9.42 12.01 42.82
CA VAL A 542 -10.20 12.10 44.06
C VAL A 542 -9.30 12.53 45.21
N ALA A 543 -9.69 13.59 45.91
CA ALA A 543 -8.91 14.20 46.99
C ALA A 543 -9.64 14.15 48.35
N GLY A 544 -10.95 13.93 48.37
CA GLY A 544 -11.74 13.90 49.60
C GLY A 544 -13.22 13.64 49.37
N ILE A 545 -14.01 13.71 50.45
CA ILE A 545 -15.47 13.67 50.42
C ILE A 545 -15.98 14.95 51.08
N ASP A 546 -16.76 15.74 50.35
CA ASP A 546 -17.46 16.90 50.89
C ASP A 546 -18.64 16.43 51.76
N ALA A 547 -18.45 16.52 53.07
CA ALA A 547 -19.43 16.11 54.08
C ALA A 547 -20.75 16.91 54.04
N GLY A 548 -20.79 18.07 53.37
CA GLY A 548 -21.99 18.91 53.25
C GLY A 548 -22.90 18.56 52.07
N GLN A 549 -22.36 17.93 51.02
CA GLN A 549 -23.08 17.65 49.77
C GLN A 549 -23.07 16.17 49.37
N GLY A 550 -22.27 15.33 50.03
CA GLY A 550 -22.12 13.91 49.67
C GLY A 550 -21.43 13.70 48.32
N LEU A 551 -20.68 14.71 47.85
CA LEU A 551 -19.92 14.68 46.60
C LEU A 551 -18.43 14.48 46.90
N PHE A 552 -17.70 13.88 45.96
CA PHE A 552 -16.24 13.78 46.06
C PHE A 552 -15.58 15.13 45.79
N GLU A 553 -14.66 15.55 46.66
CA GLU A 553 -13.73 16.62 46.37
C GLU A 553 -12.68 16.09 45.40
N ARG A 554 -12.46 16.79 44.28
CA ARG A 554 -11.51 16.36 43.25
C ARG A 554 -10.46 17.42 42.98
N ASN A 555 -9.21 16.97 42.85
CA ASN A 555 -8.10 17.80 42.45
C ASN A 555 -7.92 17.72 40.93
N GLN A 556 -8.18 18.85 40.26
CA GLN A 556 -8.01 18.99 38.83
C GLN A 556 -6.68 19.66 38.53
N SER A 557 -5.85 18.99 37.73
CA SER A 557 -4.56 19.52 37.29
C SER A 557 -4.41 19.37 35.79
N SER A 558 -3.74 20.31 35.15
CA SER A 558 -3.41 20.22 33.73
C SER A 558 -1.98 20.65 33.46
N TYR A 559 -1.38 20.07 32.44
CA TYR A 559 -0.07 20.47 31.95
C TYR A 559 0.01 20.25 30.44
N SER A 560 0.96 20.93 29.81
CA SER A 560 1.24 20.77 28.39
C SER A 560 2.72 20.47 28.13
N VAL A 561 2.97 19.69 27.09
CA VAL A 561 4.32 19.43 26.56
C VAL A 561 4.30 19.74 25.07
N GLN A 562 5.14 20.67 24.66
CA GLN A 562 5.36 20.96 23.24
C GLN A 562 6.45 20.03 22.72
N GLU A 563 6.19 19.33 21.62
CA GLU A 563 7.15 18.41 21.01
C GLU A 563 7.39 18.78 19.55
N LEU A 564 8.65 19.01 19.21
CA LEU A 564 9.15 19.08 17.84
C LEU A 564 9.95 17.80 17.55
N GLN A 565 9.54 17.08 16.51
CA GLN A 565 10.18 15.84 16.08
C GLN A 565 10.64 15.96 14.64
N TYR A 566 11.88 15.53 14.37
CA TYR A 566 12.37 15.23 13.04
C TYR A 566 12.52 13.72 12.89
N ARG A 567 12.00 13.18 11.79
CA ARG A 567 12.04 11.75 11.44
C ARG A 567 12.76 11.58 10.11
N LEU A 568 13.80 10.75 10.10
CA LEU A 568 14.51 10.30 8.90
C LEU A 568 14.38 8.78 8.81
N GLY A 569 13.60 8.31 7.85
CA GLY A 569 13.35 6.89 7.58
C GLY A 569 14.08 6.42 6.32
N ASN A 570 14.49 5.16 6.32
CA ASN A 570 14.92 4.41 5.13
C ASN A 570 14.08 3.13 5.05
N SER A 571 13.23 3.01 4.04
CA SER A 571 12.32 1.89 3.83
C SER A 571 12.96 0.72 3.07
N ASN A 572 14.27 0.75 2.83
CA ASN A 572 14.98 -0.34 2.14
C ASN A 572 14.70 -1.69 2.81
N ILE A 573 14.31 -2.69 2.00
CA ILE A 573 13.87 -4.00 2.49
C ILE A 573 15.00 -4.79 3.18
N LEU A 574 16.25 -4.61 2.73
CA LEU A 574 17.42 -5.32 3.24
C LEU A 574 17.96 -4.67 4.52
N SER A 575 17.98 -3.34 4.56
CA SER A 575 18.59 -2.58 5.65
C SER A 575 17.75 -1.37 6.09
N PRO A 576 16.52 -1.58 6.60
CA PRO A 576 15.65 -0.48 6.98
C PRO A 576 16.20 0.25 8.21
N SER A 577 16.05 1.58 8.23
CA SER A 577 16.55 2.43 9.31
C SER A 577 15.53 3.50 9.69
N LEU A 578 15.54 3.91 10.95
CA LEU A 578 14.70 4.99 11.45
C LEU A 578 15.47 5.80 12.48
N LEU A 579 15.70 7.07 12.18
CA LEU A 579 16.22 8.07 13.10
C LEU A 579 15.09 9.00 13.52
N LYS A 580 14.94 9.22 14.82
CA LYS A 580 14.05 10.22 15.41
C LYS A 580 14.86 11.15 16.30
N ALA A 581 14.80 12.45 16.02
CA ALA A 581 15.31 13.49 16.90
C ALA A 581 14.11 14.25 17.47
N ASN A 582 14.01 14.37 18.80
CA ASN A 582 12.91 15.06 19.46
C ASN A 582 13.42 16.15 20.39
N LEU A 583 12.75 17.29 20.38
CA LEU A 583 12.82 18.33 21.38
C LEU A 583 11.47 18.42 22.07
N GLN A 584 11.44 18.27 23.39
CA GLN A 584 10.26 18.43 24.23
C GLN A 584 10.47 19.59 25.21
N LEU A 585 9.47 20.47 25.29
CA LEU A 585 9.44 21.60 26.21
C LEU A 585 8.20 21.45 27.11
N GLY A 586 8.44 21.21 28.39
CA GLY A 586 7.44 21.30 29.45
C GLY A 586 7.64 22.57 30.27
N ALA A 587 6.70 22.86 31.19
CA ALA A 587 6.80 24.01 32.08
C ALA A 587 8.10 24.00 32.92
N GLU A 588 8.56 22.80 33.29
CA GLU A 588 9.67 22.60 34.22
C GLU A 588 10.85 21.86 33.60
N PHE A 589 10.78 21.47 32.32
CA PHE A 589 11.88 20.73 31.69
C PHE A 589 12.05 21.05 30.21
N THR A 590 13.29 20.89 29.75
CA THR A 590 13.63 20.76 28.32
C THR A 590 14.30 19.41 28.13
N LYS A 591 13.82 18.61 27.16
CA LYS A 591 14.35 17.27 26.90
C LYS A 591 14.63 17.10 25.41
N VAL A 592 15.87 16.74 25.08
CA VAL A 592 16.32 16.43 23.73
C VAL A 592 16.65 14.95 23.66
N THR A 593 16.12 14.25 22.66
CA THR A 593 16.39 12.82 22.45
C THR A 593 16.77 12.54 21.01
N LEU A 594 17.67 11.60 20.84
CA LEU A 594 18.05 11.01 19.58
C LEU A 594 17.87 9.50 19.69
N ASN A 595 17.09 8.93 18.79
CA ASN A 595 16.75 7.52 18.77
C ASN A 595 17.01 6.97 17.37
N TRP A 596 17.91 6.01 17.24
CA TRP A 596 18.22 5.37 15.96
C TRP A 596 17.96 3.87 16.04
N GLN A 597 17.19 3.38 15.10
CA GLN A 597 16.93 1.96 14.92
C GLN A 597 17.41 1.55 13.53
N GLN A 598 18.16 0.46 13.46
CA GLN A 598 18.59 -0.15 12.22
C GLN A 598 18.30 -1.64 12.27
N SER A 599 17.83 -2.20 11.16
CA SER A 599 17.74 -3.64 10.99
C SER A 599 18.53 -4.09 9.76
N PHE A 600 18.95 -5.35 9.76
CA PHE A 600 19.50 -6.05 8.60
C PHE A 600 18.80 -7.38 8.44
N ARG A 601 18.13 -7.59 7.31
CA ARG A 601 17.52 -8.87 6.96
C ARG A 601 18.61 -9.81 6.45
N TYR A 602 18.80 -10.96 7.09
CA TYR A 602 19.87 -11.89 6.74
C TYR A 602 19.37 -13.22 6.14
N ASN A 603 18.05 -13.44 6.03
CA ASN A 603 17.51 -14.62 5.35
C ASN A 603 16.19 -14.36 4.58
N LYS A 604 15.86 -15.31 3.68
CA LYS A 604 14.61 -15.29 2.90
C LYS A 604 13.36 -15.34 3.79
N LYS A 605 13.44 -15.96 4.98
CA LYS A 605 12.34 -16.03 5.97
C LYS A 605 12.04 -14.72 6.71
N GLY A 606 12.77 -13.64 6.43
CA GLY A 606 12.49 -12.33 7.03
C GLY A 606 13.09 -12.12 8.41
N LYS A 607 13.98 -13.00 8.88
CA LYS A 607 14.70 -12.80 10.14
C LYS A 607 15.67 -11.63 10.02
N LYS A 608 15.76 -10.86 11.10
CA LYS A 608 16.50 -9.60 11.16
C LYS A 608 17.46 -9.60 12.34
N PHE A 609 18.61 -8.99 12.14
CA PHE A 609 19.44 -8.46 13.22
C PHE A 609 19.08 -6.99 13.40
N GLN A 610 18.79 -6.58 14.62
CA GLN A 610 18.35 -5.24 14.96
C GLN A 610 19.27 -4.65 16.01
N TYR A 611 19.56 -3.37 15.85
CA TYR A 611 20.16 -2.61 16.94
C TYR A 611 19.49 -1.27 17.08
N HIS A 612 19.54 -0.78 18.31
CA HIS A 612 18.90 0.43 18.78
C HIS A 612 19.95 1.26 19.50
N LEU A 613 20.07 2.54 19.15
CA LEU A 613 20.88 3.50 19.89
C LEU A 613 19.98 4.62 20.41
N PHE A 614 20.24 5.04 21.63
CA PHE A 614 19.57 6.13 22.30
C PHE A 614 20.59 7.09 22.91
N ALA A 615 20.36 8.38 22.71
CA ALA A 615 21.06 9.43 23.44
C ALA A 615 20.04 10.48 23.85
N GLY A 616 20.14 10.94 25.09
CA GLY A 616 19.23 11.92 25.67
C GLY A 616 20.01 12.94 26.48
N TRP A 617 19.58 14.20 26.38
CA TRP A 617 19.97 15.27 27.29
C TRP A 617 18.72 15.98 27.78
N MET A 618 18.70 16.40 29.04
CA MET A 618 17.62 17.18 29.59
C MET A 618 18.15 18.19 30.60
N ASN A 619 17.38 19.26 30.76
CA ASN A 619 17.54 20.21 31.84
C ASN A 619 16.21 20.28 32.60
N ASP A 620 16.25 19.97 33.89
CA ASP A 620 15.12 19.96 34.80
C ASP A 620 15.24 21.19 35.72
N ASN A 621 14.24 22.07 35.69
CA ASN A 621 14.18 23.28 36.51
C ASN A 621 13.44 23.06 37.84
N THR A 622 12.96 21.85 38.13
CA THR A 622 12.33 21.51 39.42
C THR A 622 13.33 21.43 40.56
N THR A 623 12.89 21.69 41.79
CA THR A 623 13.75 21.50 42.95
C THR A 623 14.02 20.00 43.17
N ARG A 624 15.15 19.65 43.79
CA ARG A 624 15.51 18.24 44.07
C ARG A 624 14.43 17.49 44.87
N PHE A 625 13.50 18.18 45.54
CA PHE A 625 12.48 17.63 46.44
C PHE A 625 11.13 17.32 45.79
N ASP A 626 10.81 17.89 44.62
CA ASP A 626 9.48 17.74 43.98
C ASP A 626 9.34 16.45 43.13
N GLY A 627 10.40 15.65 43.04
CA GLY A 627 10.50 14.46 42.20
C GLY A 627 10.69 14.81 40.70
N PRO A 628 11.41 14.01 39.92
CA PRO A 628 11.74 14.38 38.54
C PRO A 628 10.53 14.27 37.61
N PHE A 629 10.02 15.40 37.14
CA PHE A 629 9.03 15.41 36.06
C PHE A 629 9.76 15.09 34.73
N ALA A 630 9.38 13.98 34.07
CA ALA A 630 9.93 13.52 32.78
C ALA A 630 11.42 13.06 32.74
N ALA A 631 12.03 12.69 33.88
CA ALA A 631 13.39 12.11 33.90
C ALA A 631 13.56 10.94 32.93
N PHE A 632 14.78 10.78 32.41
CA PHE A 632 15.16 9.62 31.61
C PHE A 632 14.98 8.33 32.40
N GLN A 633 14.24 7.38 31.84
CA GLN A 633 14.00 6.05 32.41
C GLN A 633 14.68 4.96 31.59
N LEU A 634 14.91 3.79 32.20
CA LEU A 634 15.41 2.62 31.45
C LEU A 634 14.43 2.18 30.37
N ASN A 635 13.14 2.33 30.63
CA ASN A 635 12.02 2.05 29.75
C ASN A 635 10.72 2.65 30.33
N GLY A 636 9.62 2.44 29.62
CA GLY A 636 8.29 2.80 30.09
C GLY A 636 7.64 1.65 30.84
N ILE A 637 7.13 1.92 32.04
CA ILE A 637 6.42 0.95 32.90
C ILE A 637 5.22 1.62 33.58
N PRO A 638 4.16 0.86 33.92
CA PRO A 638 3.17 1.28 34.88
C PRO A 638 3.81 1.78 36.17
N SER A 639 3.31 2.91 36.66
CA SER A 639 3.70 3.40 37.97
C SER A 639 2.61 4.33 38.48
N GLY A 640 2.22 4.19 39.75
CA GLY A 640 1.31 5.13 40.42
C GLY A 640 1.83 6.58 40.50
N THR A 641 3.05 6.84 40.05
CA THR A 641 3.65 8.18 39.92
C THR A 641 3.70 8.63 38.46
N PHE A 642 3.18 9.82 38.17
CA PHE A 642 2.99 10.44 36.84
C PHE A 642 4.26 10.67 36.00
N GLN A 643 5.43 10.33 36.52
CA GLN A 643 6.74 10.73 35.98
C GLN A 643 7.18 9.87 34.79
N ARG A 644 6.63 8.65 34.62
CA ARG A 644 7.09 7.67 33.62
C ARG A 644 6.29 7.66 32.32
N ASP A 645 4.98 7.90 32.37
CA ASP A 645 4.12 8.08 31.18
C ASP A 645 3.46 9.48 31.18
N TYR A 646 4.28 10.52 31.24
CA TYR A 646 3.82 11.90 31.32
C TYR A 646 3.15 12.39 30.02
N LEU A 647 3.39 11.75 28.88
CA LEU A 647 2.72 12.11 27.62
C LEU A 647 1.37 11.41 27.45
N TYR A 648 1.07 10.39 28.27
CA TYR A 648 -0.10 9.53 28.11
C TYR A 648 -0.22 9.08 26.66
N ASP A 649 0.86 8.63 26.03
CA ASP A 649 0.83 8.19 24.64
C ASP A 649 0.30 6.76 24.58
N GLU A 650 0.69 5.88 25.50
CA GLU A 650 0.33 4.46 25.50
C GLU A 650 -1.11 4.17 25.94
N ILE A 651 -1.61 3.00 25.54
CA ILE A 651 -2.85 2.39 26.03
C ILE A 651 -2.44 1.31 27.05
N HIS A 652 -2.61 1.63 28.33
CA HIS A 652 -2.23 0.75 29.43
C HIS A 652 -3.38 -0.13 29.89
N LEU A 653 -3.07 -1.38 30.21
CA LEU A 653 -4.01 -2.25 30.89
C LEU A 653 -4.15 -1.86 32.37
N GLY A 654 -3.06 -1.49 33.02
CA GLY A 654 -3.07 -0.99 34.39
C GLY A 654 -2.01 0.09 34.54
N ARG A 655 -2.38 1.36 34.31
CA ARG A 655 -1.46 2.49 34.22
C ARG A 655 -0.74 2.80 35.54
N SER A 656 -1.46 2.67 36.65
CA SER A 656 -0.99 3.00 37.99
C SER A 656 -0.60 1.77 38.82
N GLU A 657 -0.60 0.57 38.21
CA GLU A 657 -0.25 -0.67 38.91
C GLU A 657 1.23 -0.70 39.29
N THR A 658 1.51 -1.09 40.53
CA THR A 658 2.87 -1.20 41.07
C THR A 658 3.27 -2.64 41.39
N ASP A 659 2.29 -3.54 41.51
CA ASP A 659 2.47 -4.97 41.76
C ASP A 659 1.49 -5.82 40.94
N GLY A 660 1.67 -7.14 40.94
CA GLY A 660 0.87 -8.09 40.20
C GLY A 660 1.17 -8.11 38.70
N PHE A 661 0.42 -8.93 37.96
CA PHE A 661 0.70 -9.19 36.54
C PHE A 661 0.76 -7.92 35.68
N LEU A 662 -0.16 -6.97 35.89
CA LEU A 662 -0.23 -5.75 35.06
C LEU A 662 0.97 -4.81 35.26
N ALA A 663 1.61 -4.83 36.42
CA ALA A 663 2.83 -4.05 36.67
C ALA A 663 4.06 -4.57 35.89
N HIS A 664 3.95 -5.73 35.23
CA HIS A 664 4.98 -6.30 34.37
C HIS A 664 4.88 -5.83 32.91
N GLN A 665 3.86 -5.02 32.58
CA GLN A 665 3.75 -4.40 31.27
C GLN A 665 4.90 -3.40 31.08
N ILE A 666 5.57 -3.45 29.93
CA ILE A 666 6.60 -2.47 29.55
C ILE A 666 6.28 -1.88 28.18
N PHE A 667 6.84 -0.71 27.89
CA PHE A 667 6.78 -0.09 26.57
C PHE A 667 8.09 0.61 26.23
N ASN A 668 8.32 0.80 24.93
CA ASN A 668 9.55 1.42 24.44
C ASN A 668 9.52 2.92 24.76
N GLN A 669 10.42 3.34 25.64
CA GLN A 669 10.67 4.72 26.00
C GLN A 669 12.15 4.87 26.34
N ASP A 670 12.72 6.02 26.03
CA ASP A 670 14.13 6.35 26.27
C ASP A 670 15.08 5.21 25.80
N ALA A 671 15.86 4.59 26.68
CA ALA A 671 16.78 3.50 26.34
C ALA A 671 16.11 2.15 26.03
N ALA A 672 14.81 2.01 26.29
CA ALA A 672 13.97 0.88 25.93
C ALA A 672 14.47 -0.51 26.42
N LEU A 673 15.06 -0.60 27.61
CA LEU A 673 15.45 -1.88 28.22
C LEU A 673 14.24 -2.77 28.50
N LYS A 674 14.41 -4.10 28.48
CA LYS A 674 13.32 -5.06 28.73
C LYS A 674 13.19 -5.50 30.20
N THR A 675 13.36 -4.56 31.11
CA THR A 675 13.38 -4.76 32.58
C THR A 675 12.16 -4.13 33.24
N ILE A 676 11.73 -4.61 34.42
CA ILE A 676 10.60 -4.02 35.17
C ILE A 676 11.09 -3.16 36.34
N ALA A 677 12.35 -2.71 36.27
CA ALA A 677 13.04 -2.04 37.36
C ALA A 677 12.55 -0.61 37.50
N VAL A 678 12.09 -0.27 38.71
CA VAL A 678 11.64 1.07 39.06
C VAL A 678 12.81 1.83 39.67
N LEU A 679 13.38 2.76 38.91
CA LEU A 679 14.54 3.57 39.31
C LEU A 679 14.21 5.07 39.25
N PRO A 680 14.86 5.94 40.05
CA PRO A 680 14.62 7.38 40.02
C PRO A 680 14.80 8.05 38.64
N GLY A 681 15.61 7.45 37.76
CA GLY A 681 15.94 8.01 36.44
C GLY A 681 17.04 9.07 36.49
N SER A 682 17.41 9.62 35.33
CA SER A 682 18.38 10.72 35.21
C SER A 682 17.70 12.03 34.82
N ARG A 683 18.15 13.12 35.42
CA ARG A 683 17.75 14.51 35.15
C ARG A 683 18.73 15.27 34.26
N GLU A 684 19.77 14.60 33.74
CA GLU A 684 20.84 15.27 32.99
C GLU A 684 21.00 14.67 31.60
N TRP A 685 21.49 13.44 31.51
CA TRP A 685 21.68 12.75 30.24
C TRP A 685 21.50 11.25 30.39
N MET A 686 21.33 10.56 29.28
CA MET A 686 21.30 9.10 29.22
C MET A 686 21.84 8.64 27.87
N ILE A 687 22.61 7.58 27.87
CA ILE A 687 23.01 6.86 26.65
C ILE A 687 22.53 5.42 26.80
N GLY A 688 21.90 4.88 25.76
CA GLY A 688 21.45 3.51 25.74
C GLY A 688 21.75 2.84 24.41
N ALA A 689 21.90 1.52 24.42
CA ALA A 689 21.89 0.73 23.21
C ALA A 689 21.32 -0.66 23.46
N GLY A 690 20.73 -1.22 22.42
CA GLY A 690 20.15 -2.56 22.44
C GLY A 690 20.48 -3.30 21.15
N VAL A 691 20.64 -4.61 21.26
CA VAL A 691 20.75 -5.53 20.12
C VAL A 691 19.77 -6.66 20.28
N ARG A 692 19.17 -7.09 19.18
CA ARG A 692 18.24 -8.21 19.12
C ARG A 692 18.43 -8.95 17.80
N SER A 693 18.33 -10.28 17.82
CA SER A 693 18.44 -11.06 16.61
C SER A 693 17.42 -12.18 16.61
N GLY A 694 16.63 -12.30 15.54
CA GLY A 694 15.88 -13.53 15.33
C GLY A 694 16.83 -14.71 15.16
N ILE A 695 16.46 -15.91 15.59
CA ILE A 695 17.24 -17.12 15.27
C ILE A 695 16.83 -17.70 13.90
N PRO A 696 17.72 -18.40 13.16
CA PRO A 696 17.40 -18.95 11.84
C PRO A 696 16.28 -20.02 11.82
N ASN A 697 16.03 -20.66 12.96
CA ASN A 697 14.97 -21.66 13.14
C ASN A 697 13.56 -20.98 13.11
N PRO A 698 12.45 -21.69 12.84
CA PRO A 698 11.13 -21.06 12.76
C PRO A 698 10.57 -20.65 14.12
N LEU A 699 11.30 -20.90 15.22
CA LEU A 699 10.88 -20.49 16.56
C LEU A 699 10.80 -18.95 16.66
N PRO A 700 9.80 -18.41 17.38
CA PRO A 700 9.62 -16.97 17.59
C PRO A 700 10.51 -16.44 18.72
N ILE A 701 11.73 -16.96 18.84
CA ILE A 701 12.68 -16.64 19.92
C ILE A 701 13.77 -15.72 19.39
N GLU A 702 14.04 -14.65 20.12
CA GLU A 702 15.03 -13.65 19.74
C GLU A 702 15.90 -13.30 20.96
N PRO A 703 17.18 -13.72 21.00
CA PRO A 703 18.11 -13.19 21.99
C PRO A 703 18.20 -11.67 21.90
N TYR A 704 18.21 -11.02 23.05
CA TYR A 704 18.40 -9.59 23.18
C TYR A 704 19.45 -9.25 24.24
N PHE A 705 20.07 -8.09 24.09
CA PHE A 705 20.93 -7.49 25.09
C PHE A 705 20.84 -5.97 25.00
N ASP A 706 20.45 -5.34 26.09
CA ASP A 706 20.28 -3.89 26.21
C ASP A 706 21.14 -3.35 27.35
N PHE A 707 21.65 -2.12 27.19
CA PHE A 707 22.31 -1.39 28.26
C PHE A 707 21.98 0.10 28.25
N ALA A 708 22.16 0.74 29.40
CA ALA A 708 22.08 2.18 29.57
C ALA A 708 23.14 2.69 30.56
N LEU A 709 23.67 3.88 30.28
CA LEU A 709 24.52 4.67 31.15
C LEU A 709 23.73 5.87 31.65
N ILE A 710 23.68 6.02 32.97
CA ILE A 710 22.86 7.04 33.66
C ILE A 710 23.72 7.73 34.73
N PRO A 711 23.87 9.07 34.70
CA PRO A 711 24.40 9.82 35.82
C PRO A 711 23.38 9.82 36.97
N MET A 712 23.82 9.47 38.17
CA MET A 712 22.99 9.51 39.37
C MET A 712 23.70 10.30 40.47
N ASP A 713 22.97 11.23 41.06
CA ASP A 713 23.45 11.95 42.25
C ASP A 713 23.44 11.01 43.46
N ASN A 714 24.59 10.85 44.08
CA ASN A 714 24.73 10.15 45.36
C ASN A 714 24.32 11.07 46.52
N ILE A 715 24.05 10.45 47.67
CA ILE A 715 23.59 11.13 48.90
C ILE A 715 24.63 12.15 49.41
N ASP A 716 25.91 11.95 49.10
CA ASP A 716 27.03 12.84 49.41
C ASP A 716 27.16 14.03 48.45
N GLY A 717 26.31 14.11 47.42
CA GLY A 717 26.30 15.19 46.43
C GLY A 717 27.20 14.97 45.22
N ASN A 718 27.92 13.84 45.13
CA ASN A 718 28.72 13.47 43.96
C ASN A 718 27.86 12.77 42.91
N THR A 719 28.05 13.09 41.63
CA THR A 719 27.37 12.39 40.53
C THR A 719 28.20 11.21 40.05
N GLU A 720 27.64 10.00 40.08
CA GLU A 720 28.28 8.77 39.60
C GLU A 720 27.54 8.22 38.37
N VAL A 721 28.29 7.84 37.33
CA VAL A 721 27.71 7.21 36.14
C VAL A 721 27.53 5.72 36.40
N LYS A 722 26.27 5.27 36.44
CA LYS A 722 25.91 3.86 36.65
C LYS A 722 25.59 3.17 35.33
N LEU A 723 26.09 1.95 35.20
CA LEU A 723 25.77 1.04 34.10
C LEU A 723 24.61 0.12 34.50
N TYR A 724 23.59 0.09 33.65
CA TYR A 724 22.46 -0.81 33.72
C TYR A 724 22.49 -1.70 32.47
N TYR A 725 22.34 -3.01 32.60
CA TYR A 725 22.19 -3.90 31.45
C TYR A 725 21.21 -5.03 31.74
N SER A 726 20.51 -5.48 30.69
CA SER A 726 19.60 -6.63 30.72
C SER A 726 19.75 -7.43 29.43
N GLY A 727 19.96 -8.73 29.54
CA GLY A 727 20.08 -9.65 28.41
C GLY A 727 19.28 -10.91 28.66
N GLY A 728 18.72 -11.48 27.59
CA GLY A 728 17.80 -12.60 27.73
C GLY A 728 17.21 -13.07 26.42
N LEU A 729 16.05 -13.71 26.51
CA LEU A 729 15.28 -14.20 25.37
C LEU A 729 13.96 -13.44 25.28
N ALA A 730 13.64 -12.93 24.09
CA ALA A 730 12.32 -12.42 23.76
C ALA A 730 11.53 -13.51 23.02
N VAL A 731 10.26 -13.67 23.35
CA VAL A 731 9.30 -14.49 22.62
C VAL A 731 8.29 -13.57 21.96
N SER A 732 8.35 -13.50 20.64
CA SER A 732 7.47 -12.67 19.81
C SER A 732 6.21 -13.45 19.43
N ILE A 733 5.15 -13.33 20.22
CA ILE A 733 3.87 -13.99 19.94
C ILE A 733 3.21 -13.35 18.72
N ILE A 734 3.14 -12.02 18.71
CA ILE A 734 2.76 -11.21 17.56
C ILE A 734 3.83 -10.13 17.41
N PRO A 735 4.66 -10.15 16.36
CA PRO A 735 5.79 -9.25 16.22
C PRO A 735 5.42 -7.78 16.43
N ASN A 736 6.20 -7.08 17.27
CA ASN A 736 6.00 -5.68 17.68
C ASN A 736 4.71 -5.35 18.46
N ILE A 737 3.74 -6.28 18.54
CA ILE A 737 2.45 -6.08 19.21
C ILE A 737 2.47 -6.74 20.57
N LEU A 738 2.73 -8.05 20.64
CA LEU A 738 2.73 -8.84 21.86
C LEU A 738 4.02 -9.64 21.98
N GLU A 739 4.85 -9.22 22.92
CA GLU A 739 6.17 -9.82 23.15
C GLU A 739 6.40 -10.06 24.65
N VAL A 740 7.04 -11.17 24.98
CA VAL A 740 7.37 -11.55 26.37
C VAL A 740 8.88 -11.66 26.50
N TYR A 741 9.44 -11.07 27.56
CA TYR A 741 10.88 -11.01 27.77
C TYR A 741 11.29 -11.77 29.02
N PHE A 742 12.27 -12.65 28.84
CA PHE A 742 12.83 -13.49 29.88
C PHE A 742 14.24 -12.99 30.22
N PRO A 743 14.41 -12.15 31.26
CA PRO A 743 15.70 -11.58 31.61
C PRO A 743 16.59 -12.65 32.27
N ILE A 744 17.65 -13.07 31.58
CA ILE A 744 18.60 -14.10 32.04
C ILE A 744 19.77 -13.46 32.79
N LEU A 745 20.20 -12.30 32.31
CA LEU A 745 21.36 -11.57 32.80
C LEU A 745 20.94 -10.12 33.08
N GLU A 746 21.14 -9.64 34.30
CA GLU A 746 20.90 -8.24 34.68
C GLU A 746 22.03 -7.72 35.56
N SER A 747 22.33 -6.43 35.46
CA SER A 747 23.35 -5.77 36.29
C SER A 747 22.96 -5.70 37.77
N ASP A 748 23.94 -5.62 38.67
CA ASP A 748 23.70 -5.45 40.12
C ASP A 748 22.89 -4.18 40.44
N ASN A 749 23.03 -3.13 39.63
CA ASN A 749 22.23 -1.90 39.78
C ASN A 749 20.73 -2.12 39.50
N ILE A 750 20.36 -3.13 38.70
CA ILE A 750 18.96 -3.54 38.45
C ILE A 750 18.50 -4.45 39.59
N THR A 751 19.24 -5.52 39.84
CA THR A 751 18.85 -6.58 40.80
C THR A 751 18.87 -6.11 42.25
N GLY A 752 19.72 -5.14 42.58
CA GLY A 752 19.78 -4.48 43.88
C GLY A 752 18.77 -3.34 44.09
N SER A 753 17.91 -3.04 43.10
CA SER A 753 16.87 -2.01 43.24
C SER A 753 15.75 -2.47 44.18
N ALA A 754 15.12 -1.53 44.91
CA ALA A 754 14.00 -1.84 45.80
C ALA A 754 12.85 -2.59 45.09
N SER A 755 12.61 -2.27 43.82
CA SER A 755 11.61 -2.96 42.99
C SER A 755 11.93 -4.42 42.67
N TYR A 756 13.21 -4.80 42.70
CA TYR A 756 13.67 -6.16 42.41
C TYR A 756 13.95 -6.98 43.68
N ILE A 757 14.32 -6.32 44.79
CA ILE A 757 14.45 -6.97 46.10
C ILE A 757 13.15 -7.66 46.50
N ASN A 758 12.00 -7.06 46.17
CA ASN A 758 10.67 -7.64 46.41
C ASN A 758 10.23 -8.68 45.35
N ARG A 759 11.08 -8.97 44.35
CA ARG A 759 10.83 -9.94 43.26
C ARG A 759 11.99 -10.96 43.15
N PRO A 760 12.21 -11.80 44.18
CA PRO A 760 13.35 -12.72 44.21
C PRO A 760 13.28 -13.84 43.17
N GLY A 761 12.08 -14.22 42.71
CA GLY A 761 11.89 -15.32 41.76
C GLY A 761 12.10 -14.90 40.30
N PHE A 762 12.71 -15.77 39.48
CA PHE A 762 12.90 -15.55 38.05
C PHE A 762 11.60 -15.18 37.31
N PHE A 763 10.52 -15.94 37.56
CA PHE A 763 9.23 -15.69 36.92
C PHE A 763 8.57 -14.35 37.32
N GLN A 764 8.96 -13.79 38.46
CA GLN A 764 8.49 -12.48 38.92
C GLN A 764 9.19 -11.32 38.21
N ARG A 765 10.19 -11.60 37.34
CA ARG A 765 10.95 -10.59 36.59
C ARG A 765 10.61 -10.57 35.10
N ILE A 766 9.81 -11.55 34.65
CA ILE A 766 9.36 -11.64 33.26
C ILE A 766 8.51 -10.41 32.96
N SER A 767 8.85 -9.72 31.87
CA SER A 767 8.13 -8.54 31.42
C SER A 767 7.41 -8.82 30.11
N PHE A 768 6.39 -8.03 29.79
CA PHE A 768 5.71 -8.16 28.50
C PHE A 768 5.40 -6.79 27.91
N GLN A 769 5.44 -6.70 26.59
CA GLN A 769 5.00 -5.53 25.84
C GLN A 769 3.67 -5.86 25.16
N MET A 770 2.72 -4.91 25.24
CA MET A 770 1.50 -4.95 24.45
C MET A 770 1.26 -3.59 23.79
N ASN A 771 1.67 -3.45 22.52
CA ASN A 771 1.53 -2.21 21.76
C ASN A 771 0.19 -2.19 21.01
N LEU A 772 -0.88 -1.80 21.72
CA LEU A 772 -2.24 -1.77 21.18
C LEU A 772 -2.46 -0.68 20.12
N LYS A 773 -1.55 0.30 19.97
CA LYS A 773 -1.68 1.34 18.93
C LYS A 773 -1.54 0.78 17.51
N GLU A 774 -0.78 -0.30 17.36
CA GLU A 774 -0.57 -0.99 16.08
C GLU A 774 -1.83 -1.73 15.61
N LEU A 775 -2.80 -1.95 16.50
CA LEU A 775 -4.07 -2.62 16.19
C LEU A 775 -5.16 -1.65 15.71
N ASN A 776 -4.86 -0.36 15.55
CA ASN A 776 -5.80 0.61 14.99
C ASN A 776 -6.05 0.28 13.50
N PRO A 777 -7.30 0.04 13.06
CA PRO A 777 -7.62 -0.30 11.67
C PRO A 777 -7.04 0.68 10.64
N GLY A 778 -6.93 1.97 10.98
CA GLY A 778 -6.32 2.97 10.09
C GLY A 778 -4.82 2.76 9.85
N ASN A 779 -4.08 2.24 10.84
CA ASN A 779 -2.65 1.97 10.73
C ASN A 779 -2.35 0.67 9.96
N VAL A 780 -3.29 -0.28 9.96
CA VAL A 780 -3.16 -1.56 9.24
C VAL A 780 -3.13 -1.34 7.72
N VAL A 781 -3.81 -0.31 7.21
CA VAL A 781 -3.85 0.01 5.78
C VAL A 781 -2.62 0.84 5.33
N GLU A 782 -2.16 1.80 6.15
CA GLU A 782 -0.93 2.56 5.85
C GLU A 782 0.36 1.71 5.96
N GLY A 783 0.32 0.59 6.70
CA GLY A 783 1.46 -0.30 6.93
C GLY A 783 1.70 -1.37 5.86
N VAL A 784 0.87 -1.46 4.82
CA VAL A 784 1.07 -2.40 3.71
C VAL A 784 2.21 -1.89 2.84
N PRO A 785 3.39 -2.55 2.81
CA PRO A 785 4.51 -2.08 2.01
C PRO A 785 4.15 -2.14 0.52
N GLY A 786 4.20 -1.00 -0.16
CA GLY A 786 3.93 -0.93 -1.59
C GLY A 786 2.51 -0.51 -1.98
N LEU A 787 1.63 -0.20 -1.02
CA LEU A 787 0.49 0.68 -1.25
C LEU A 787 0.89 2.15 -1.01
#